data_AF-A0A3A4QYZ8-F1
#
_entry.id   AF-A0A3A4QYZ8-F1
#
_cell.length_a   1.000
_cell.length_b   1.000
_cell.length_c   1.000
_cell.angle_alpha   90.00
_cell.angle_beta   90.00
_cell.angle_gamma   90.00
#
_symmetry.space_group_name_H-M   'P 1'
#
loop_
_entity.id
_entity.type
_entity.pdbx_description
1 polymer ?
#
loop_
_entity_poly.entity_id
_entity_poly.type
_entity_poly.pdbx_seq_one_letter_code
_entity_poly.pdbx_strand_id
1 'polypeptide(L)'
;MKYIKVLGLIMLIFFFSSCQKDPEDIIETPVDIQNDQEHMEIKKILRVYDYINEYNFDTELFDTHKDDRYPGISFVDVEEFLSLLSPGINTYSIEKGSSLTITAVLYGADEGEIFDEYSLSIDPTLNLLIYDDFNFYQALSRPGYFSYTTDLVMTEFETSDNAAGLTIDLNDYGMDILYREESYYIPLELANLILTSYSLNVYQMGDGLYIIDDEATLLEIIDRATLESKEADQPLIDFTYRFSALLFDYFYGLKDFQHVTSYLEKFEDKSLDQKSTFVSFDNAFYNEVLLMDDLHTQILDFGLDREDVNPTGFPTTYSRIREYVNAYVKHCELYETQDFKWIDNGDYYILELNAFKMELKDQLEKTIGTAEPGKPIYIDLTCNSGGYIISAIELLSYMTNDPIEITYKNATTDVIYHETYESTVDKKVDNPFIVLTTKATYSAANVFTSIVKDMDLGIIVGRSTLGGAAAVRTTILPNQLIMTYSSPMVLLNQAHEMIENGVKPHVEVSVLYNRDQYIEESMKIYQNIGIFLVDNESTLNEFKLLIDTTASNSNLDLITYTFEYIDGLTDHVLYTQTSTELDVAIDQQITVTSKLVKIRITANYTYHGITMDEVIYVDYVDELPSAMSEDTFTLSLDQIYYTTKHNDLDIDYLRVMIEETDAYKLSVVSGSYTDNESNMYNESGDRVSGSGIYILEPGVYYIEVDLDRLDFQYSIRLSRMNDDNVGGTEIHLTEGITSVTLYYDFPYDEEWVVFTLDQTMKVKIYSDAYVSSDYYIADSEGRLYHHNADYLLMSEREEALLEPGTYMVKFHRDVESSRSYTIKFESTPLSGDVSGDKMLTQASYEPLIIGDMTVLFEAKWDRDIYQFTTEQKVDLQFFRDQDVTVCEITSPGVADCKWESELFTLEPGTHYFMFETLSHEDTYSVNIHVEMLMDLSDENNKIPVEIGVPFEAIIERDGDLDYYTFEVTEHQHIEFDVVDGHSASAEIYNSQGDMIYKIYYGYKIIELIPGSYVIVIGENISLADEVYHFIVNLNPYITDDQDPAITDFPEEMYRQFTPPFDYEGRAEGSLDYEDDVDCFILNVTTPGNYKFSVVDSTKIIAYLYDSEGNSTRLFNGYHYDLVEGIYYIEVYSQYSDLDYFFYMR
;
A
#
# COMPACT_ATOMS: atom_id res chain seq x y z
N MET A 1 32.20 -36.33 -31.98
CA MET A 1 33.09 -37.46 -32.33
C MET A 1 34.30 -36.93 -33.12
N LYS A 2 35.48 -36.87 -32.47
CA LYS A 2 36.84 -36.73 -33.04
C LYS A 2 37.01 -35.87 -34.31
N TYR A 3 37.29 -34.57 -34.14
CA TYR A 3 38.41 -33.82 -34.77
C TYR A 3 38.32 -32.30 -34.48
N ILE A 4 38.31 -31.90 -33.20
CA ILE A 4 38.82 -30.59 -32.74
C ILE A 4 39.62 -30.86 -31.45
N LYS A 5 40.77 -31.52 -31.61
CA LYS A 5 41.78 -31.74 -30.55
C LYS A 5 43.11 -31.02 -30.88
N VAL A 6 43.05 -29.98 -31.72
CA VAL A 6 44.24 -29.21 -32.18
C VAL A 6 44.04 -27.68 -32.09
N LEU A 7 42.91 -27.17 -31.58
CA LEU A 7 42.76 -25.73 -31.30
C LEU A 7 42.69 -25.35 -29.80
N GLY A 8 42.57 -26.33 -28.89
CA GLY A 8 42.59 -26.08 -27.43
C GLY A 8 43.98 -26.03 -26.78
N LEU A 9 45.07 -25.97 -27.57
CA LEU A 9 46.44 -26.01 -27.04
C LEU A 9 47.27 -24.76 -27.38
N ILE A 10 46.68 -23.72 -27.99
CA ILE A 10 47.39 -22.48 -28.37
C ILE A 10 46.76 -21.21 -27.75
N MET A 11 45.59 -21.31 -27.11
CA MET A 11 44.99 -20.23 -26.30
C MET A 11 45.16 -20.47 -24.78
N LEU A 12 46.23 -21.17 -24.38
CA LEU A 12 46.59 -21.39 -22.96
C LEU A 12 48.01 -20.89 -22.64
N ILE A 13 48.61 -20.06 -23.51
CA ILE A 13 50.00 -19.57 -23.40
C ILE A 13 50.08 -18.03 -23.25
N PHE A 14 48.98 -17.35 -22.91
CA PHE A 14 49.03 -15.88 -22.68
C PHE A 14 48.36 -15.35 -21.40
N PHE A 15 48.02 -16.18 -20.41
CA PHE A 15 47.49 -15.68 -19.12
C PHE A 15 48.05 -16.34 -17.84
N PHE A 16 49.18 -17.04 -17.90
CA PHE A 16 49.89 -17.46 -16.69
C PHE A 16 51.36 -17.05 -16.74
N SER A 17 51.60 -15.79 -16.38
CA SER A 17 52.89 -15.34 -15.84
C SER A 17 52.75 -13.96 -15.18
N SER A 18 52.24 -13.94 -13.95
CA SER A 18 52.84 -13.09 -12.89
C SER A 18 52.77 -13.83 -11.56
N CYS A 19 53.84 -14.59 -11.32
CA CYS A 19 54.40 -15.02 -10.04
C CYS A 19 53.46 -15.58 -8.96
N GLN A 20 53.16 -16.88 -9.08
CA GLN A 20 53.30 -17.79 -7.94
C GLN A 20 54.79 -17.84 -7.56
N LYS A 21 55.14 -17.38 -6.37
CA LYS A 21 56.44 -17.64 -5.76
C LYS A 21 56.23 -18.80 -4.79
N ASP A 22 56.82 -19.96 -5.09
CA ASP A 22 57.02 -20.98 -4.06
C ASP A 22 57.70 -20.30 -2.85
N PRO A 23 57.35 -20.66 -1.60
CA PRO A 23 58.07 -20.19 -0.43
C PRO A 23 59.48 -20.82 -0.49
N GLU A 24 60.42 -20.12 -1.13
CA GLU A 24 61.82 -20.26 -0.77
C GLU A 24 61.89 -19.88 0.71
N ASP A 25 62.41 -20.79 1.54
CA ASP A 25 62.84 -20.54 2.91
C ASP A 25 63.68 -19.25 2.94
N ILE A 26 63.02 -18.11 3.16
CA ILE A 26 63.68 -16.92 3.66
C ILE A 26 63.92 -17.28 5.12
N ILE A 27 65.13 -17.74 5.41
CA ILE A 27 65.69 -17.60 6.74
C ILE A 27 65.81 -16.08 6.94
N GLU A 28 64.70 -15.45 7.30
CA GLU A 28 64.71 -14.11 7.84
C GLU A 28 65.54 -14.21 9.10
N THR A 29 66.68 -13.53 9.10
CA THR A 29 67.34 -13.18 10.34
C THR A 29 66.27 -12.60 11.25
N PRO A 30 66.09 -13.11 12.49
CA PRO A 30 65.10 -12.56 13.40
C PRO A 30 65.39 -11.07 13.51
N VAL A 31 64.45 -10.25 13.04
CA VAL A 31 64.43 -8.84 13.43
C VAL A 31 64.18 -8.89 14.92
N ASP A 32 65.17 -8.48 15.71
CA ASP A 32 64.98 -8.37 17.16
C ASP A 32 63.81 -7.42 17.38
N ILE A 33 62.78 -7.88 18.09
CA ILE A 33 61.59 -7.08 18.42
C ILE A 33 62.07 -5.78 19.06
N GLN A 34 61.67 -4.64 18.49
CA GLN A 34 62.04 -3.34 19.02
C GLN A 34 61.34 -3.13 20.36
N ASN A 35 62.11 -2.85 21.41
CA ASN A 35 61.57 -2.64 22.75
C ASN A 35 61.16 -1.17 22.94
N ASP A 36 59.89 -0.93 23.27
CA ASP A 36 59.25 0.39 23.44
C ASP A 36 59.47 1.05 24.82
N GLN A 37 60.40 0.50 25.61
CA GLN A 37 60.65 0.94 26.99
C GLN A 37 60.88 2.45 27.18
N GLU A 38 61.43 3.16 26.19
CA GLU A 38 61.70 4.61 26.29
C GLU A 38 60.43 5.49 26.20
N HIS A 39 59.32 4.94 25.69
CA HIS A 39 58.06 5.67 25.47
C HIS A 39 56.96 5.31 26.48
N MET A 40 57.07 4.14 27.14
CA MET A 40 56.11 3.65 28.13
C MET A 40 56.49 3.99 29.58
N GLU A 41 55.83 4.97 30.20
CA GLU A 41 56.25 5.45 31.54
C GLU A 41 55.17 5.46 32.63
N ILE A 42 53.89 5.71 32.30
CA ILE A 42 52.87 5.98 33.32
C ILE A 42 51.90 4.81 33.44
N LYS A 43 51.94 4.15 34.61
CA LYS A 43 50.97 3.14 35.01
C LYS A 43 49.74 3.81 35.64
N LYS A 44 48.56 3.57 35.08
CA LYS A 44 47.27 3.95 35.67
C LYS A 44 46.59 2.68 36.20
N ILE A 45 46.20 2.71 37.47
CA ILE A 45 45.50 1.59 38.11
C ILE A 45 44.00 1.90 38.04
N LEU A 46 43.26 1.02 37.39
CA LEU A 46 41.81 1.08 37.28
C LEU A 46 41.18 0.16 38.31
N ARG A 47 40.02 0.55 38.84
CA ARG A 47 39.20 -0.33 39.68
C ARG A 47 38.27 -1.14 38.82
N VAL A 48 38.28 -2.46 38.98
CA VAL A 48 37.40 -3.35 38.23
C VAL A 48 36.02 -3.39 38.89
N TYR A 49 34.98 -3.28 38.05
CA TYR A 49 33.60 -3.43 38.43
C TYR A 49 32.99 -4.57 37.60
N ASP A 50 32.62 -5.62 38.30
CA ASP A 50 31.96 -6.80 37.75
C ASP A 50 30.44 -6.62 37.85
N TYR A 51 29.77 -6.58 36.69
CA TYR A 51 28.32 -6.48 36.59
C TYR A 51 27.69 -7.75 36.01
N ILE A 52 28.48 -8.82 35.87
CA ILE A 52 28.00 -10.09 35.36
C ILE A 52 27.57 -10.95 36.56
N ASN A 53 26.38 -11.55 36.49
CA ASN A 53 25.83 -12.30 37.62
C ASN A 53 26.32 -13.76 37.64
N GLU A 54 26.76 -14.26 36.48
CA GLU A 54 27.03 -15.65 36.16
C GLU A 54 28.47 -16.05 36.54
N TYR A 55 29.40 -15.11 36.42
CA TYR A 55 30.81 -15.29 36.74
C TYR A 55 31.20 -14.39 37.90
N ASN A 56 32.33 -14.70 38.52
CA ASN A 56 32.90 -13.84 39.55
C ASN A 56 34.33 -13.52 39.13
N PHE A 57 34.57 -12.26 38.83
CA PHE A 57 35.88 -11.77 38.44
C PHE A 57 36.66 -11.37 39.70
N ASP A 58 37.60 -12.23 40.14
CA ASP A 58 38.34 -12.06 41.40
C ASP A 58 39.34 -10.88 41.42
N THR A 59 39.54 -10.20 40.27
CA THR A 59 40.49 -9.10 40.11
C THR A 59 39.85 -7.76 40.50
N GLU A 60 40.27 -7.14 41.60
CA GLU A 60 39.72 -5.84 42.05
C GLU A 60 40.38 -4.62 41.38
N LEU A 61 41.63 -4.76 40.92
CA LEU A 61 42.44 -3.69 40.34
C LEU A 61 43.09 -4.20 39.06
N PHE A 62 43.05 -3.37 38.01
CA PHE A 62 43.64 -3.67 36.72
C PHE A 62 44.62 -2.59 36.32
N ASP A 63 45.74 -3.00 35.73
CA ASP A 63 46.85 -2.14 35.42
C ASP A 63 46.82 -1.75 33.94
N THR A 64 46.85 -0.45 33.66
CA THR A 64 46.95 0.09 32.30
C THR A 64 48.21 0.94 32.18
N HIS A 65 48.70 1.07 30.96
CA HIS A 65 49.94 1.76 30.61
C HIS A 65 49.64 2.93 29.68
N LYS A 66 50.51 3.94 29.70
CA LYS A 66 50.48 5.07 28.76
C LYS A 66 51.76 5.09 27.95
N ASP A 67 51.62 5.40 26.67
CA ASP A 67 52.70 5.69 25.74
C ASP A 67 52.66 7.18 25.36
N ASP A 68 53.82 7.84 25.31
CA ASP A 68 53.89 9.28 25.04
C ASP A 68 53.55 9.67 23.59
N ARG A 69 53.55 8.71 22.65
CA ARG A 69 53.08 8.87 21.27
C ARG A 69 51.56 8.94 21.17
N TYR A 70 50.85 8.34 22.13
CA TYR A 70 49.39 8.18 22.13
C TYR A 70 48.76 8.80 23.39
N PRO A 71 48.83 10.14 23.55
CA PRO A 71 48.26 10.79 24.72
C PRO A 71 46.75 10.54 24.79
N GLY A 72 46.27 10.14 25.98
CA GLY A 72 44.85 9.89 26.22
C GLY A 72 44.43 8.43 26.07
N ILE A 73 45.21 7.60 25.37
CA ILE A 73 44.93 6.17 25.14
C ILE A 73 45.55 5.30 26.24
N SER A 74 44.77 4.33 26.72
CA SER A 74 45.24 3.30 27.66
C SER A 74 45.73 2.08 26.88
N PHE A 75 46.92 1.58 27.22
CA PHE A 75 47.45 0.32 26.70
C PHE A 75 47.35 -0.78 27.77
N VAL A 76 47.02 -1.99 27.35
CA VAL A 76 46.87 -3.17 28.22
C VAL A 76 47.84 -4.26 27.83
N ASP A 77 48.39 -4.97 28.82
CA ASP A 77 49.12 -6.22 28.58
C ASP A 77 48.10 -7.28 28.13
N VAL A 78 48.33 -7.89 26.98
CA VAL A 78 47.41 -8.86 26.35
C VAL A 78 47.15 -10.07 27.26
N GLU A 79 48.16 -10.58 27.96
CA GLU A 79 47.99 -11.73 28.85
C GLU A 79 47.27 -11.35 30.14
N GLU A 80 47.58 -10.19 30.72
CA GLU A 80 46.86 -9.71 31.90
C GLU A 80 45.39 -9.44 31.58
N PHE A 81 45.10 -8.89 30.39
CA PHE A 81 43.74 -8.67 29.91
C PHE A 81 42.97 -9.98 29.71
N LEU A 82 43.56 -10.97 29.03
CA LEU A 82 42.93 -12.29 28.89
C LEU A 82 42.78 -13.00 30.24
N SER A 83 43.75 -12.86 31.14
CA SER A 83 43.65 -13.41 32.50
C SER A 83 42.53 -12.77 33.31
N LEU A 84 42.29 -11.46 33.14
CA LEU A 84 41.14 -10.77 33.71
C LEU A 84 39.84 -11.41 33.20
N LEU A 85 39.75 -11.67 31.88
CA LEU A 85 38.54 -12.18 31.26
C LEU A 85 38.32 -13.69 31.39
N SER A 86 39.35 -14.45 31.78
CA SER A 86 39.32 -15.91 31.86
C SER A 86 38.12 -16.55 32.58
N PRO A 87 37.44 -15.91 33.57
CA PRO A 87 36.19 -16.45 34.11
C PRO A 87 35.03 -16.45 33.10
N GLY A 88 34.96 -15.45 32.22
CA GLY A 88 33.85 -15.22 31.28
C GLY A 88 34.11 -15.65 29.83
N ILE A 89 35.35 -15.97 29.46
CA ILE A 89 35.71 -16.48 28.12
C ILE A 89 36.05 -17.97 28.15
N ASN A 90 36.07 -18.59 26.98
CA ASN A 90 36.41 -19.98 26.80
C ASN A 90 37.88 -20.28 27.08
N THR A 91 38.24 -21.56 27.18
CA THR A 91 39.63 -21.96 27.38
C THR A 91 40.50 -21.56 26.19
N TYR A 92 41.59 -20.87 26.49
CA TYR A 92 42.58 -20.44 25.52
C TYR A 92 44.00 -20.88 25.93
N SER A 93 44.91 -20.88 24.96
CA SER A 93 46.34 -21.05 25.18
C SER A 93 47.12 -19.93 24.51
N ILE A 94 48.30 -19.62 25.03
CA ILE A 94 49.16 -18.53 24.55
C ILE A 94 50.56 -19.08 24.25
N GLU A 95 51.04 -18.86 23.04
CA GLU A 95 52.40 -19.11 22.62
C GLU A 95 53.15 -17.80 22.35
N LYS A 96 54.33 -17.63 22.96
CA LYS A 96 55.17 -16.44 22.81
C LYS A 96 56.38 -16.73 21.92
N GLY A 97 56.60 -15.87 20.93
CA GLY A 97 57.77 -15.90 20.06
C GLY A 97 58.15 -14.50 19.58
N SER A 98 58.35 -14.35 18.26
CA SER A 98 58.42 -13.05 17.58
C SER A 98 57.07 -12.33 17.53
N SER A 99 55.99 -13.09 17.66
CA SER A 99 54.60 -12.67 17.84
C SER A 99 54.02 -13.35 19.09
N LEU A 100 52.88 -12.86 19.57
CA LEU A 100 52.07 -13.53 20.57
C LEU A 100 50.87 -14.19 19.89
N THR A 101 50.77 -15.52 19.94
CA THR A 101 49.67 -16.27 19.33
C THR A 101 48.74 -16.78 20.42
N ILE A 102 47.46 -16.45 20.31
CA ILE A 102 46.39 -16.89 21.19
C ILE A 102 45.56 -17.90 20.41
N THR A 103 45.32 -19.06 21.01
CA THR A 103 44.54 -20.14 20.38
C THR A 103 43.37 -20.50 21.29
N ALA A 104 42.16 -20.52 20.73
CA ALA A 104 40.90 -20.84 21.42
C ALA A 104 40.15 -21.96 20.67
N VAL A 105 39.48 -22.82 21.44
CA VAL A 105 38.79 -24.00 20.91
C VAL A 105 37.30 -23.68 20.72
N LEU A 106 36.75 -23.90 19.53
CA LEU A 106 35.30 -23.81 19.31
C LEU A 106 34.65 -25.14 19.73
N TYR A 107 33.78 -25.07 20.75
CA TYR A 107 32.99 -26.21 21.22
C TYR A 107 31.56 -26.15 20.67
N GLY A 108 30.94 -27.32 20.54
CA GLY A 108 29.51 -27.42 20.29
C GLY A 108 28.64 -27.14 21.52
N ALA A 109 27.32 -27.26 21.33
CA ALA A 109 26.32 -27.03 22.37
C ALA A 109 26.51 -27.91 23.61
N ASP A 110 27.07 -29.11 23.46
CA ASP A 110 27.56 -29.96 24.55
C ASP A 110 29.07 -29.75 24.72
N GLU A 111 29.52 -29.32 25.92
CA GLU A 111 30.92 -28.99 26.30
C GLU A 111 32.00 -30.08 25.99
N GLY A 112 31.62 -31.24 25.43
CA GLY A 112 32.50 -32.36 25.11
C GLY A 112 32.91 -32.52 23.65
N GLU A 113 32.24 -31.86 22.69
CA GLU A 113 32.54 -31.99 21.26
C GLU A 113 33.28 -30.75 20.73
N ILE A 114 34.49 -30.97 20.21
CA ILE A 114 35.33 -29.92 19.62
C ILE A 114 35.00 -29.85 18.13
N PHE A 115 34.51 -28.70 17.67
CA PHE A 115 34.24 -28.46 16.25
C PHE A 115 35.49 -27.96 15.53
N ASP A 116 36.19 -26.95 16.07
CA ASP A 116 37.38 -26.39 15.44
C ASP A 116 38.32 -25.68 16.45
N GLU A 117 39.47 -25.19 15.99
CA GLU A 117 40.43 -24.39 16.76
C GLU A 117 40.84 -23.14 15.97
N TYR A 118 40.66 -21.95 16.57
CA TYR A 118 40.97 -20.67 15.94
C TYR A 118 42.10 -19.96 16.69
N SER A 119 42.88 -19.16 15.97
CA SER A 119 44.01 -18.41 16.51
C SER A 119 44.13 -16.99 15.98
N LEU A 120 44.57 -16.11 16.88
CA LEU A 120 44.95 -14.74 16.61
C LEU A 120 46.43 -14.56 16.99
N SER A 121 47.25 -14.17 16.02
CA SER A 121 48.64 -13.78 16.23
C SER A 121 48.80 -12.27 16.17
N ILE A 122 49.46 -11.72 17.19
CA ILE A 122 49.74 -10.30 17.36
C ILE A 122 51.24 -10.09 17.11
N ASP A 123 51.60 -9.44 16.01
CA ASP A 123 53.00 -9.19 15.59
C ASP A 123 53.40 -7.72 15.81
N PRO A 124 54.24 -7.40 16.81
CA PRO A 124 54.68 -6.03 17.08
C PRO A 124 55.75 -5.52 16.10
N THR A 125 56.42 -6.40 15.34
CA THR A 125 57.48 -6.01 14.42
C THR A 125 56.92 -5.53 13.09
N LEU A 126 55.92 -6.25 12.60
CA LEU A 126 55.19 -5.91 11.38
C LEU A 126 53.96 -5.05 11.64
N ASN A 127 53.55 -4.94 12.91
CA ASN A 127 52.34 -4.25 13.37
C ASN A 127 51.06 -4.85 12.75
N LEU A 128 50.97 -6.19 12.80
CA LEU A 128 49.90 -6.97 12.18
C LEU A 128 49.07 -7.74 13.21
N LEU A 129 47.77 -7.84 12.93
CA LEU A 129 46.89 -8.87 13.51
C LEU A 129 46.66 -9.95 12.45
N ILE A 130 46.93 -11.20 12.79
CA ILE A 130 46.86 -12.33 11.86
C ILE A 130 45.93 -13.39 12.43
N TYR A 131 44.79 -13.56 11.77
CA TYR A 131 43.78 -14.57 12.07
C TYR A 131 43.98 -15.76 11.13
N ASP A 132 43.96 -16.98 11.66
CA ASP A 132 43.77 -18.17 10.81
C ASP A 132 42.31 -18.31 10.33
N ASP A 133 41.37 -17.88 11.19
CA ASP A 133 39.96 -17.68 10.93
C ASP A 133 39.49 -16.42 11.68
N PHE A 134 38.82 -15.52 10.97
CA PHE A 134 38.40 -14.22 11.51
C PHE A 134 37.24 -14.34 12.52
N ASN A 135 36.58 -15.51 12.62
CA ASN A 135 35.62 -15.83 13.68
C ASN A 135 36.27 -16.23 15.01
N PHE A 136 37.55 -15.94 15.23
CA PHE A 136 38.25 -16.16 16.51
C PHE A 136 37.45 -15.71 17.76
N TYR A 137 36.71 -14.61 17.68
CA TYR A 137 35.85 -14.12 18.78
C TYR A 137 34.72 -15.09 19.15
N GLN A 138 34.24 -15.92 18.21
CA GLN A 138 33.26 -16.98 18.49
C GLN A 138 33.89 -18.09 19.34
N ALA A 139 35.13 -18.50 19.03
CA ALA A 139 35.85 -19.49 19.81
C ALA A 139 36.18 -19.02 21.24
N LEU A 140 36.28 -17.71 21.47
CA LEU A 140 36.38 -17.12 22.81
C LEU A 140 35.07 -17.17 23.60
N SER A 141 33.93 -17.41 22.96
CA SER A 141 32.63 -17.49 23.63
C SER A 141 32.51 -18.79 24.40
N ARG A 142 32.14 -18.71 25.68
CA ARG A 142 32.05 -19.89 26.54
C ARG A 142 30.79 -20.72 26.21
N PRO A 143 30.87 -22.06 26.15
CA PRO A 143 29.70 -22.89 25.88
C PRO A 143 28.65 -22.74 26.99
N GLY A 144 27.36 -22.71 26.62
CA GLY A 144 26.24 -22.66 27.58
C GLY A 144 25.88 -21.28 28.15
N TYR A 145 26.31 -20.18 27.50
CA TYR A 145 26.14 -18.80 27.98
C TYR A 145 24.68 -18.32 28.05
N PHE A 146 23.77 -18.96 27.31
CA PHE A 146 22.34 -18.75 27.47
C PHE A 146 21.80 -19.96 28.23
N SER A 147 21.41 -19.82 29.49
CA SER A 147 20.62 -20.85 30.17
C SER A 147 19.18 -20.94 29.62
N TYR A 148 19.02 -20.68 28.31
CA TYR A 148 17.84 -21.08 27.58
C TYR A 148 17.83 -22.59 27.63
N THR A 149 17.01 -23.13 28.53
CA THR A 149 16.87 -24.57 28.66
C THR A 149 16.08 -25.04 27.45
N THR A 150 16.74 -25.28 26.32
CA THR A 150 16.10 -25.76 25.10
C THR A 150 16.14 -27.28 25.05
N ASP A 151 15.24 -27.86 24.26
CA ASP A 151 15.36 -29.25 23.84
C ASP A 151 16.07 -29.38 22.49
N LEU A 152 16.53 -28.27 21.90
CA LEU A 152 17.30 -28.24 20.67
C LEU A 152 18.77 -28.58 20.94
N VAL A 153 19.36 -29.38 20.05
CA VAL A 153 20.78 -29.71 20.04
C VAL A 153 21.32 -29.41 18.65
N MET A 154 22.47 -28.73 18.59
CA MET A 154 23.22 -28.58 17.35
C MET A 154 23.86 -29.94 17.02
N THR A 155 23.46 -30.56 15.91
CA THR A 155 23.90 -31.91 15.52
C THR A 155 25.02 -31.89 14.48
N GLU A 156 25.15 -30.80 13.71
CA GLU A 156 26.14 -30.66 12.64
C GLU A 156 26.58 -29.19 12.51
N PHE A 157 27.87 -29.01 12.21
CA PHE A 157 28.52 -27.73 11.95
C PHE A 157 29.45 -27.91 10.73
N GLU A 158 29.13 -27.26 9.62
CA GLU A 158 29.94 -27.30 8.40
C GLU A 158 30.44 -25.90 8.02
N THR A 159 31.64 -25.84 7.45
CA THR A 159 32.22 -24.61 6.90
C THR A 159 32.63 -24.82 5.45
N SER A 160 32.55 -23.76 4.64
CA SER A 160 33.07 -23.82 3.27
C SER A 160 34.60 -24.04 3.30
N ASP A 161 35.10 -25.00 2.49
CA ASP A 161 36.47 -25.59 2.46
C ASP A 161 37.72 -24.63 2.43
N ASN A 162 37.56 -23.31 2.53
CA ASN A 162 38.65 -22.35 2.60
C ASN A 162 38.58 -21.54 3.91
N ALA A 163 39.38 -21.91 4.91
CA ALA A 163 39.71 -20.98 5.99
C ALA A 163 40.45 -19.78 5.39
N ALA A 164 39.71 -18.70 5.12
CA ALA A 164 40.28 -17.46 4.61
C ALA A 164 40.78 -16.67 5.81
N GLY A 165 41.95 -17.06 6.33
CA GLY A 165 42.65 -16.29 7.34
C GLY A 165 42.77 -14.82 6.92
N LEU A 166 42.65 -13.92 7.89
CA LEU A 166 42.65 -12.48 7.68
C LEU A 166 43.91 -11.87 8.27
N THR A 167 44.56 -10.96 7.54
CA THR A 167 45.65 -10.14 8.09
C THR A 167 45.21 -8.68 8.06
N ILE A 168 45.26 -8.03 9.21
CA ILE A 168 44.97 -6.61 9.38
C ILE A 168 46.28 -5.89 9.64
N ASP A 169 46.61 -4.91 8.79
CA ASP A 169 47.76 -4.03 8.97
C ASP A 169 47.35 -2.79 9.77
N LEU A 170 47.84 -2.68 11.01
CA LEU A 170 47.49 -1.57 11.90
C LEU A 170 48.19 -0.25 11.52
N ASN A 171 49.22 -0.30 10.66
CA ASN A 171 49.88 0.89 10.16
C ASN A 171 48.91 1.78 9.36
N ASP A 172 47.97 1.17 8.61
CA ASP A 172 46.97 1.88 7.82
C ASP A 172 46.06 2.75 8.72
N TYR A 173 45.85 2.32 9.96
CA TYR A 173 45.02 2.99 10.96
C TYR A 173 45.85 3.74 12.01
N GLY A 174 47.17 3.85 11.86
CA GLY A 174 48.03 4.59 12.78
C GLY A 174 48.01 4.08 14.23
N MET A 175 47.73 2.80 14.44
CA MET A 175 47.73 2.15 15.75
C MET A 175 48.96 1.26 15.89
N ASP A 176 49.58 1.24 17.08
CA ASP A 176 50.79 0.44 17.32
C ASP A 176 50.50 -0.71 18.31
N ILE A 177 51.06 -1.89 18.00
CA ILE A 177 51.31 -2.96 18.98
C ILE A 177 52.68 -2.68 19.62
N LEU A 178 52.71 -2.51 20.94
CA LEU A 178 53.94 -2.21 21.67
C LEU A 178 54.52 -3.47 22.32
N TYR A 179 55.85 -3.53 22.39
CA TYR A 179 56.55 -4.63 23.05
C TYR A 179 57.52 -4.13 24.11
N ARG A 180 57.39 -4.64 25.33
CA ARG A 180 58.27 -4.29 26.45
C ARG A 180 58.43 -5.46 27.41
N GLU A 181 59.67 -5.73 27.80
CA GLU A 181 60.00 -6.69 28.88
C GLU A 181 59.34 -8.09 28.74
N GLU A 182 59.25 -8.62 27.51
CA GLU A 182 58.57 -9.90 27.17
C GLU A 182 57.03 -9.89 27.25
N SER A 183 56.44 -8.68 27.34
CA SER A 183 55.01 -8.42 27.29
C SER A 183 54.62 -7.66 26.03
N TYR A 184 53.40 -7.92 25.56
CA TYR A 184 52.79 -7.32 24.38
C TYR A 184 51.65 -6.42 24.84
N TYR A 185 51.63 -5.19 24.34
CA TYR A 185 50.64 -4.19 24.73
C TYR A 185 49.90 -3.67 23.52
N ILE A 186 48.58 -3.56 23.64
CA ILE A 186 47.70 -2.96 22.62
C ILE A 186 46.77 -1.94 23.26
N PRO A 187 46.21 -0.99 22.50
CA PRO A 187 45.17 -0.09 22.99
C PRO A 187 44.02 -0.86 23.62
N LEU A 188 43.46 -0.38 24.73
CA LEU A 188 42.39 -1.04 25.47
C LEU A 188 41.16 -1.27 24.59
N GLU A 189 40.76 -0.28 23.79
CA GLU A 189 39.60 -0.36 22.89
C GLU A 189 39.83 -1.41 21.79
N LEU A 190 41.08 -1.55 21.31
CA LEU A 190 41.46 -2.60 20.37
C LEU A 190 41.43 -3.98 21.05
N ALA A 191 41.93 -4.10 22.29
CA ALA A 191 41.82 -5.33 23.08
C ALA A 191 40.36 -5.73 23.29
N ASN A 192 39.49 -4.76 23.60
CA ASN A 192 38.06 -5.00 23.73
C ASN A 192 37.46 -5.50 22.41
N LEU A 193 37.83 -4.92 21.27
CA LEU A 193 37.29 -5.31 19.97
C LEU A 193 37.67 -6.75 19.57
N ILE A 194 38.92 -7.17 19.84
CA ILE A 194 39.49 -8.41 19.27
C ILE A 194 39.70 -9.55 20.28
N LEU A 195 39.69 -9.29 21.59
CA LEU A 195 39.97 -10.27 22.64
C LEU A 195 38.77 -10.54 23.57
N THR A 196 37.61 -9.98 23.29
CA THR A 196 36.37 -10.35 23.98
C THR A 196 35.49 -11.25 23.12
N SER A 197 34.59 -11.99 23.79
CA SER A 197 33.61 -12.84 23.13
C SER A 197 32.45 -12.02 22.54
N TYR A 198 31.44 -12.69 21.98
CA TYR A 198 30.27 -12.03 21.42
C TYR A 198 29.46 -11.25 22.47
N SER A 199 29.29 -11.81 23.66
CA SER A 199 28.51 -11.22 24.75
C SER A 199 29.34 -10.34 25.69
N LEU A 200 30.62 -10.65 25.89
CA LEU A 200 31.44 -9.97 26.89
C LEU A 200 32.06 -8.68 26.35
N ASN A 201 32.00 -7.62 27.16
CA ASN A 201 32.66 -6.36 26.85
C ASN A 201 33.34 -5.76 28.09
N VAL A 202 34.38 -4.96 27.82
CA VAL A 202 35.20 -4.28 28.82
C VAL A 202 35.29 -2.80 28.49
N TYR A 203 34.89 -1.96 29.45
CA TYR A 203 34.76 -0.53 29.25
C TYR A 203 35.50 0.28 30.29
N GLN A 204 36.36 1.20 29.85
CA GLN A 204 37.01 2.15 30.75
C GLN A 204 36.20 3.44 30.84
N MET A 205 35.72 3.76 32.03
CA MET A 205 35.06 5.03 32.33
C MET A 205 35.72 5.67 33.56
N GLY A 206 36.29 6.86 33.39
CA GLY A 206 37.05 7.53 34.45
C GLY A 206 38.20 6.67 34.98
N ASP A 207 38.14 6.31 36.26
CA ASP A 207 39.11 5.41 36.93
C ASP A 207 38.55 3.98 37.16
N GLY A 208 37.39 3.67 36.56
CA GLY A 208 36.77 2.36 36.59
C GLY A 208 36.97 1.58 35.29
N LEU A 209 37.06 0.26 35.40
CA LEU A 209 37.02 -0.71 34.31
C LEU A 209 35.81 -1.62 34.55
N TYR A 210 34.84 -1.59 33.65
CA TYR A 210 33.55 -2.26 33.79
C TYR A 210 33.55 -3.49 32.89
N ILE A 211 33.21 -4.65 33.45
CA ILE A 211 33.02 -5.89 32.71
C ILE A 211 31.51 -6.15 32.66
N ILE A 212 30.96 -6.22 31.45
CA ILE A 212 29.52 -6.24 31.20
C ILE A 212 29.22 -7.19 30.05
N ASP A 213 28.08 -7.86 30.12
CA ASP A 213 27.57 -8.76 29.07
C ASP A 213 26.16 -8.41 28.56
N ASP A 214 25.57 -7.36 29.12
CA ASP A 214 24.21 -6.88 28.81
C ASP A 214 24.21 -5.37 28.54
N GLU A 215 23.65 -4.98 27.39
CA GLU A 215 23.59 -3.59 26.94
C GLU A 215 22.73 -2.72 27.87
N ALA A 216 21.60 -3.23 28.37
CA ALA A 216 20.74 -2.46 29.26
C ALA A 216 21.45 -2.09 30.57
N THR A 217 22.21 -3.03 31.12
CA THR A 217 23.06 -2.81 32.30
C THR A 217 24.15 -1.78 32.03
N LEU A 218 24.77 -1.81 30.85
CA LEU A 218 25.73 -0.79 30.42
C LEU A 218 25.07 0.59 30.43
N LEU A 219 23.92 0.76 29.76
CA LEU A 219 23.20 2.04 29.70
C LEU A 219 22.80 2.55 31.10
N GLU A 220 22.34 1.67 32.00
CA GLU A 220 22.05 2.05 33.40
C GLU A 220 23.27 2.57 34.16
N ILE A 221 24.45 1.99 33.92
CA ILE A 221 25.70 2.43 34.55
C ILE A 221 26.09 3.81 34.02
N ILE A 222 25.94 4.00 32.70
CA ILE A 222 26.30 5.22 32.00
C ILE A 222 25.41 6.40 32.41
N ASP A 223 24.11 6.20 32.50
CA ASP A 223 23.14 7.23 32.95
C ASP A 223 23.48 7.79 34.33
N ARG A 224 24.15 6.99 35.16
CA ARG A 224 24.55 7.37 36.52
C ARG A 224 25.99 7.86 36.59
N ALA A 225 26.77 7.71 35.53
CA ALA A 225 28.16 8.12 35.48
C ALA A 225 28.29 9.62 35.20
N THR A 226 29.18 10.29 35.94
CA THR A 226 29.56 11.67 35.62
C THR A 226 30.79 11.64 34.71
N LEU A 227 30.59 11.91 33.43
CA LEU A 227 31.71 12.17 32.51
C LEU A 227 32.02 13.66 32.55
N GLU A 228 33.26 14.02 32.89
CA GLU A 228 33.71 15.41 32.72
C GLU A 228 34.00 15.62 31.24
N SER A 229 33.32 16.59 30.60
CA SER A 229 33.69 16.99 29.25
C SER A 229 35.15 17.42 29.25
N LYS A 230 35.93 16.81 28.36
CA LYS A 230 37.35 17.17 28.20
C LYS A 230 37.44 18.27 27.16
N GLU A 231 38.34 19.25 27.37
CA GLU A 231 38.78 20.10 26.25
C GLU A 231 39.24 19.19 25.10
N ALA A 232 38.89 19.57 23.87
CA ALA A 232 39.21 18.79 22.67
C ALA A 232 40.68 18.36 22.65
N ASP A 233 40.91 17.05 22.53
CA ASP A 233 42.22 16.41 22.52
C ASP A 233 42.46 15.85 21.12
N GLN A 234 43.10 16.64 20.25
CA GLN A 234 43.25 16.30 18.81
C GLN A 234 43.83 14.90 18.59
N PRO A 235 44.91 14.46 19.28
CA PRO A 235 45.37 13.08 19.21
C PRO A 235 44.29 12.01 19.50
N LEU A 236 43.42 12.25 20.48
CA LEU A 236 42.34 11.32 20.82
C LEU A 236 41.23 11.34 19.75
N ILE A 237 40.90 12.51 19.19
CA ILE A 237 39.96 12.63 18.07
C ILE A 237 40.48 11.87 16.84
N ASP A 238 41.76 12.08 16.49
CA ASP A 238 42.41 11.40 15.36
C ASP A 238 42.43 9.88 15.56
N PHE A 239 42.66 9.42 16.80
CA PHE A 239 42.63 8.00 17.15
C PHE A 239 41.20 7.44 17.10
N THR A 240 40.19 8.17 17.57
CA THR A 240 38.77 7.80 17.44
C THR A 240 38.36 7.64 15.99
N TYR A 241 38.68 8.61 15.12
CA TYR A 241 38.42 8.54 13.68
C TYR A 241 39.02 7.26 13.05
N ARG A 242 40.30 6.98 13.33
CA ARG A 242 41.01 5.81 12.80
C ARG A 242 40.47 4.50 13.34
N PHE A 243 40.08 4.47 14.62
CA PHE A 243 39.43 3.31 15.22
C PHE A 243 38.05 3.04 14.62
N SER A 244 37.24 4.07 14.42
CA SER A 244 35.96 3.93 13.71
C SER A 244 36.18 3.39 12.30
N ALA A 245 37.18 3.88 11.57
CA ALA A 245 37.50 3.34 10.26
C ALA A 245 37.90 1.85 10.29
N LEU A 246 38.77 1.44 11.23
CA LEU A 246 39.17 0.04 11.42
C LEU A 246 37.96 -0.85 11.72
N LEU A 247 37.11 -0.41 12.65
CA LEU A 247 35.88 -1.08 13.04
C LEU A 247 35.00 -1.32 11.80
N PHE A 248 34.74 -0.28 11.03
CA PHE A 248 33.86 -0.37 9.87
C PHE A 248 34.49 -1.08 8.66
N ASP A 249 35.82 -1.12 8.55
CA ASP A 249 36.50 -1.83 7.46
C ASP A 249 36.52 -3.34 7.63
N TYR A 250 36.65 -3.83 8.86
CA TYR A 250 36.83 -5.27 9.13
C TYR A 250 35.72 -5.89 9.95
N PHE A 251 35.08 -5.14 10.84
CA PHE A 251 34.10 -5.68 11.79
C PHE A 251 32.65 -5.30 11.45
N TYR A 252 32.41 -4.37 10.53
CA TYR A 252 31.07 -4.07 10.04
C TYR A 252 30.67 -4.98 8.88
N GLY A 253 29.69 -5.86 9.11
CA GLY A 253 29.32 -6.92 8.16
C GLY A 253 28.59 -6.45 6.90
N LEU A 254 28.11 -5.21 6.88
CA LEU A 254 27.38 -4.66 5.73
C LEU A 254 28.24 -3.72 4.87
N LYS A 255 29.56 -3.67 5.05
CA LYS A 255 30.45 -2.81 4.25
C LYS A 255 30.23 -2.98 2.73
N ASP A 256 30.23 -4.22 2.25
CA ASP A 256 30.04 -4.53 0.82
C ASP A 256 28.60 -4.26 0.35
N PHE A 257 27.63 -4.48 1.24
CA PHE A 257 26.22 -4.15 1.02
C PHE A 257 26.03 -2.63 0.84
N GLN A 258 26.76 -1.83 1.61
CA GLN A 258 26.82 -0.37 1.49
C GLN A 258 27.66 0.13 0.30
N HIS A 259 28.23 -0.80 -0.49
CA HIS A 259 29.12 -0.50 -1.60
C HIS A 259 30.35 0.35 -1.21
N VAL A 260 30.85 0.18 0.01
CA VAL A 260 32.01 0.91 0.53
C VAL A 260 33.27 0.05 0.39
N THR A 261 34.31 0.58 -0.25
CA THR A 261 35.60 -0.14 -0.34
C THR A 261 36.44 0.04 0.92
N SER A 262 36.53 1.28 1.42
CA SER A 262 37.16 1.59 2.71
C SER A 262 36.42 2.73 3.42
N TYR A 263 36.14 2.53 4.69
CA TYR A 263 35.61 3.54 5.60
C TYR A 263 36.67 4.54 6.04
N LEU A 264 37.95 4.20 5.98
CA LEU A 264 39.03 5.18 6.17
C LEU A 264 38.95 6.28 5.10
N GLU A 265 38.83 5.88 3.83
CA GLU A 265 38.65 6.80 2.70
C GLU A 265 37.30 7.52 2.75
N LYS A 266 36.19 6.79 3.00
CA LYS A 266 34.85 7.39 3.10
C LYS A 266 34.77 8.45 4.18
N PHE A 267 35.32 8.19 5.37
CA PHE A 267 35.30 9.16 6.47
C PHE A 267 36.26 10.34 6.21
N GLU A 268 37.39 10.14 5.51
CA GLU A 268 38.26 11.23 5.04
C GLU A 268 37.55 12.14 4.02
N ASP A 269 36.83 11.56 3.06
CA ASP A 269 36.02 12.32 2.07
C ASP A 269 34.96 13.20 2.74
N LYS A 270 34.45 12.74 3.90
CA LYS A 270 33.50 13.47 4.76
C LYS A 270 34.18 14.41 5.76
N SER A 271 35.50 14.54 5.67
CA SER A 271 36.33 15.43 6.49
C SER A 271 36.24 15.14 7.99
N LEU A 272 36.03 13.87 8.38
CA LEU A 272 36.05 13.45 9.80
C LEU A 272 37.48 13.56 10.38
N ASP A 273 38.50 13.37 9.55
CA ASP A 273 39.92 13.55 9.88
C ASP A 273 40.31 15.03 10.16
N GLN A 274 39.50 15.98 9.68
CA GLN A 274 39.74 17.42 9.83
C GLN A 274 39.02 18.03 11.04
N LYS A 275 38.28 17.22 11.81
CA LYS A 275 37.51 17.66 12.96
C LYS A 275 38.45 17.97 14.13
N SER A 276 38.18 19.08 14.81
CA SER A 276 39.05 19.57 15.90
C SER A 276 38.38 19.57 17.27
N THR A 277 37.14 19.10 17.36
CA THR A 277 36.39 18.90 18.61
C THR A 277 35.58 17.61 18.52
N PHE A 278 35.39 16.93 19.65
CA PHE A 278 34.55 15.73 19.74
C PHE A 278 33.11 16.03 19.25
N VAL A 279 32.46 17.10 19.73
CA VAL A 279 31.15 17.55 19.19
C VAL A 279 31.09 17.61 17.66
N SER A 280 32.12 18.15 17.01
CA SER A 280 32.13 18.30 15.54
C SER A 280 32.39 16.98 14.81
N PHE A 281 33.10 16.05 15.45
CA PHE A 281 33.33 14.70 14.98
C PHE A 281 32.07 13.86 15.19
N ASP A 282 31.53 13.81 16.40
CA ASP A 282 30.37 12.97 16.77
C ASP A 282 29.12 13.35 15.97
N ASN A 283 28.86 14.63 15.73
CA ASN A 283 27.76 15.04 14.83
C ASN A 283 27.97 14.58 13.38
N ALA A 284 29.21 14.67 12.87
CA ALA A 284 29.50 14.23 11.51
C ALA A 284 29.44 12.70 11.39
N PHE A 285 29.94 12.00 12.40
CA PHE A 285 29.91 10.55 12.49
C PHE A 285 28.47 10.03 12.65
N TYR A 286 27.64 10.67 13.47
CA TYR A 286 26.20 10.38 13.59
C TYR A 286 25.49 10.47 12.24
N ASN A 287 25.74 11.55 11.48
CA ASN A 287 25.15 11.68 10.14
C ASN A 287 25.60 10.55 9.20
N GLU A 288 26.87 10.13 9.26
CA GLU A 288 27.34 9.01 8.45
C GLU A 288 26.74 7.66 8.89
N VAL A 289 26.54 7.44 10.19
CA VAL A 289 25.83 6.26 10.73
C VAL A 289 24.37 6.25 10.26
N LEU A 290 23.68 7.39 10.34
CA LEU A 290 22.30 7.51 9.91
C LEU A 290 22.12 7.25 8.40
N LEU A 291 23.07 7.71 7.58
CA LEU A 291 23.09 7.47 6.14
C LEU A 291 23.36 6.01 5.76
N MET A 292 23.81 5.17 6.69
CA MET A 292 23.93 3.72 6.43
C MET A 292 22.56 3.04 6.37
N ASP A 293 21.51 3.67 6.92
CA ASP A 293 20.15 3.14 6.93
C ASP A 293 20.08 1.68 7.44
N ASP A 294 20.79 1.45 8.53
CA ASP A 294 20.97 0.15 9.19
C ASP A 294 20.49 0.24 10.63
N LEU A 295 19.37 -0.42 10.93
CA LEU A 295 18.77 -0.42 12.27
C LEU A 295 19.61 -1.16 13.31
N HIS A 296 20.55 -2.03 12.92
CA HIS A 296 21.48 -2.69 13.84
C HIS A 296 22.70 -1.83 14.17
N THR A 297 22.87 -0.68 13.49
CA THR A 297 23.99 0.24 13.70
C THR A 297 23.51 1.57 14.22
N GLN A 298 23.57 1.76 15.55
CA GLN A 298 23.02 2.95 16.21
C GLN A 298 23.96 3.47 17.28
N ILE A 299 24.06 4.80 17.40
CA ILE A 299 24.76 5.44 18.52
C ILE A 299 23.82 5.46 19.71
N LEU A 300 24.25 4.85 20.83
CA LEU A 300 23.49 4.76 22.06
C LEU A 300 23.82 5.88 23.05
N ASP A 301 25.08 6.35 23.05
CA ASP A 301 25.56 7.44 23.91
C ASP A 301 26.77 8.12 23.26
N PHE A 302 26.84 9.45 23.29
CA PHE A 302 27.93 10.23 22.67
C PHE A 302 29.22 10.34 23.52
N GLY A 303 29.31 9.63 24.63
CA GLY A 303 30.51 9.54 25.44
C GLY A 303 30.89 10.85 26.11
N LEU A 304 32.14 11.28 25.89
CA LEU A 304 32.74 12.47 26.52
C LEU A 304 31.97 13.77 26.29
N ASP A 305 31.19 13.85 25.21
CA ASP A 305 30.48 15.06 24.79
C ASP A 305 28.94 14.90 24.81
N ARG A 306 28.42 13.90 25.54
CA ARG A 306 26.97 13.60 25.61
C ARG A 306 26.05 14.79 25.89
N GLU A 307 26.51 15.77 26.67
CA GLU A 307 25.72 16.94 27.05
C GLU A 307 25.80 18.07 25.99
N ASP A 308 26.78 17.99 25.09
CA ASP A 308 27.14 19.05 24.14
C ASP A 308 26.80 18.66 22.69
N VAL A 309 26.58 17.37 22.40
CA VAL A 309 26.11 16.89 21.09
C VAL A 309 24.59 17.04 21.01
N ASN A 310 24.13 17.85 20.07
CA ASN A 310 22.73 17.89 19.65
C ASN A 310 22.67 17.35 18.23
N PRO A 311 22.40 16.04 18.02
CA PRO A 311 22.23 15.51 16.67
C PRO A 311 21.14 16.33 15.97
N THR A 312 21.30 16.58 14.68
CA THR A 312 20.33 17.34 13.86
C THR A 312 20.02 16.61 12.56
N GLY A 313 20.47 15.36 12.48
CA GLY A 313 20.34 14.49 11.33
C GLY A 313 19.08 13.66 11.44
N PHE A 314 18.34 13.57 10.34
CA PHE A 314 17.06 12.90 10.27
C PHE A 314 17.08 11.82 9.20
N PRO A 315 16.42 10.67 9.44
CA PRO A 315 16.27 9.65 8.42
C PRO A 315 15.53 10.23 7.21
N THR A 316 15.98 9.93 5.98
CA THR A 316 15.26 10.36 4.77
C THR A 316 13.86 9.75 4.70
N THR A 317 12.94 10.35 3.93
CA THR A 317 11.55 9.89 3.74
C THR A 317 11.44 8.41 3.39
N TYR A 318 12.41 7.87 2.64
CA TYR A 318 12.47 6.46 2.20
C TYR A 318 13.46 5.59 2.97
N SER A 319 13.97 6.06 4.11
CA SER A 319 14.89 5.26 4.92
C SER A 319 14.15 4.06 5.53
N ARG A 320 14.83 2.92 5.63
CA ARG A 320 14.38 1.74 6.36
C ARG A 320 14.06 2.07 7.80
N ILE A 321 14.83 2.95 8.43
CA ILE A 321 14.53 3.45 9.78
C ILE A 321 13.14 4.09 9.82
N ARG A 322 12.77 4.88 8.79
CA ARG A 322 11.44 5.47 8.71
C ARG A 322 10.35 4.46 8.43
N GLU A 323 10.59 3.54 7.51
CA GLU A 323 9.64 2.45 7.24
C GLU A 323 9.35 1.62 8.50
N TYR A 324 10.38 1.35 9.31
CA TYR A 324 10.25 0.70 10.60
C TYR A 324 9.37 1.50 11.55
N VAL A 325 9.73 2.76 11.81
CA VAL A 325 9.03 3.63 12.76
C VAL A 325 7.57 3.78 12.35
N ASN A 326 7.30 3.99 11.06
CA ASN A 326 5.95 4.12 10.55
C ASN A 326 5.13 2.84 10.73
N ALA A 327 5.70 1.68 10.44
CA ALA A 327 5.01 0.43 10.66
C ALA A 327 4.80 0.15 12.14
N TYR A 328 5.81 0.42 12.98
CA TYR A 328 5.76 0.21 14.43
C TYR A 328 4.72 1.11 15.09
N VAL A 329 4.73 2.42 14.81
CA VAL A 329 3.73 3.36 15.35
C VAL A 329 2.33 2.94 14.90
N LYS A 330 2.15 2.68 13.59
CA LYS A 330 0.84 2.36 13.02
C LYS A 330 0.27 1.01 13.46
N HIS A 331 1.09 0.00 13.75
CA HIS A 331 0.61 -1.35 14.09
C HIS A 331 0.77 -1.70 15.57
N CYS A 332 1.70 -1.05 16.28
CA CYS A 332 2.17 -1.53 17.59
C CYS A 332 1.93 -0.53 18.70
N GLU A 333 2.24 0.75 18.51
CA GLU A 333 2.08 1.76 19.55
C GLU A 333 0.61 2.14 19.77
N LEU A 334 -0.15 2.25 18.67
CA LEU A 334 -1.58 2.61 18.73
C LEU A 334 -2.50 1.46 19.22
N TYR A 335 -1.96 0.26 19.43
CA TYR A 335 -2.71 -0.93 19.81
C TYR A 335 -2.12 -1.56 21.08
N GLU A 336 -2.96 -2.04 22.01
CA GLU A 336 -2.51 -2.69 23.25
C GLU A 336 -1.88 -4.07 22.99
N THR A 337 -0.69 -4.08 22.39
CA THR A 337 0.06 -5.28 22.05
C THR A 337 0.90 -5.79 23.22
N GLN A 338 1.22 -7.08 23.22
CA GLN A 338 2.02 -7.74 24.26
C GLN A 338 3.17 -8.52 23.65
N ASP A 339 4.27 -8.69 24.39
CA ASP A 339 5.40 -9.51 23.94
C ASP A 339 4.98 -10.92 23.52
N PHE A 340 4.01 -11.49 24.25
CA PHE A 340 3.45 -12.80 24.01
C PHE A 340 1.97 -12.82 24.40
N LYS A 341 1.09 -13.23 23.49
CA LYS A 341 -0.32 -13.45 23.78
C LYS A 341 -0.90 -14.54 22.88
N TRP A 342 -1.65 -15.45 23.51
CA TRP A 342 -2.34 -16.55 22.84
C TRP A 342 -3.86 -16.31 22.89
N ILE A 343 -4.50 -16.31 21.73
CA ILE A 343 -5.92 -16.01 21.57
C ILE A 343 -6.59 -17.18 20.84
N ASP A 344 -7.71 -17.66 21.37
CA ASP A 344 -8.59 -18.63 20.71
C ASP A 344 -9.85 -17.91 20.23
N ASN A 345 -9.99 -17.79 18.90
CA ASN A 345 -11.13 -17.14 18.25
C ASN A 345 -12.23 -18.13 17.84
N GLY A 346 -12.16 -19.39 18.27
CA GLY A 346 -13.08 -20.46 17.88
C GLY A 346 -12.62 -21.18 16.61
N ASP A 347 -12.43 -20.47 15.50
CA ASP A 347 -12.08 -21.07 14.20
C ASP A 347 -10.57 -21.15 13.95
N TYR A 348 -9.78 -20.29 14.60
CA TYR A 348 -8.32 -20.26 14.52
C TYR A 348 -7.72 -19.75 15.84
N TYR A 349 -6.41 -19.92 15.98
CA TYR A 349 -5.61 -19.33 17.06
C TYR A 349 -4.78 -18.15 16.55
N ILE A 350 -4.52 -17.18 17.42
CA ILE A 350 -3.52 -16.14 17.21
C ILE A 350 -2.44 -16.29 18.28
N LEU A 351 -1.19 -16.46 17.85
CA LEU A 351 0.01 -16.26 18.62
C LEU A 351 0.57 -14.87 18.28
N GLU A 352 0.23 -13.87 19.08
CA GLU A 352 0.86 -12.56 19.03
C GLU A 352 2.21 -12.65 19.72
N LEU A 353 3.28 -12.41 18.96
CA LEU A 353 4.66 -12.56 19.42
C LEU A 353 5.46 -11.35 18.94
N ASN A 354 5.63 -10.36 19.82
CA ASN A 354 6.32 -9.10 19.48
C ASN A 354 7.80 -9.10 19.84
N ALA A 355 8.30 -10.15 20.49
CA ALA A 355 9.72 -10.34 20.73
C ALA A 355 10.05 -11.81 20.99
N PHE A 356 11.17 -12.29 20.46
CA PHE A 356 11.73 -13.61 20.77
C PHE A 356 12.52 -13.56 22.08
N LYS A 357 11.83 -13.80 23.21
CA LYS A 357 12.42 -13.78 24.57
C LYS A 357 12.83 -15.17 25.05
N MET A 358 13.59 -15.21 26.15
CA MET A 358 14.15 -16.43 26.75
C MET A 358 13.10 -17.31 27.45
N GLU A 359 11.92 -16.77 27.77
CA GLU A 359 10.82 -17.50 28.39
C GLU A 359 9.92 -18.23 27.36
N LEU A 360 10.18 -18.03 26.06
CA LEU A 360 9.27 -18.46 25.00
C LEU A 360 9.00 -19.97 25.01
N LYS A 361 10.00 -20.81 25.33
CA LYS A 361 9.81 -22.27 25.41
C LYS A 361 8.65 -22.66 26.33
N ASP A 362 8.66 -22.14 27.56
CA ASP A 362 7.66 -22.45 28.58
C ASP A 362 6.27 -21.92 28.22
N GLN A 363 6.21 -20.90 27.36
CA GLN A 363 4.97 -20.32 26.85
C GLN A 363 4.43 -21.15 25.68
N LEU A 364 5.29 -21.60 24.76
CA LEU A 364 4.93 -22.44 23.62
C LEU A 364 4.41 -23.82 24.07
N GLU A 365 5.04 -24.45 25.06
CA GLU A 365 4.58 -25.74 25.61
C GLU A 365 3.13 -25.66 26.13
N LYS A 366 2.75 -24.51 26.69
CA LYS A 366 1.41 -24.27 27.26
C LYS A 366 0.38 -23.74 26.26
N THR A 367 0.80 -23.42 25.03
CA THR A 367 -0.04 -22.79 24.01
C THR A 367 -0.05 -23.64 22.75
N ILE A 368 0.85 -23.39 21.80
CA ILE A 368 0.96 -24.15 20.54
C ILE A 368 1.06 -25.67 20.80
N GLY A 369 1.83 -26.10 21.81
CA GLY A 369 1.96 -27.50 22.18
C GLY A 369 0.68 -28.18 22.69
N THR A 370 -0.39 -27.39 22.94
CA THR A 370 -1.71 -27.85 23.35
C THR A 370 -2.82 -27.49 22.35
N ALA A 371 -2.46 -26.91 21.20
CA ALA A 371 -3.43 -26.51 20.17
C ALA A 371 -4.18 -27.72 19.60
N GLU A 372 -5.44 -27.51 19.24
CA GLU A 372 -6.25 -28.55 18.59
C GLU A 372 -5.70 -28.85 17.19
N PRO A 373 -5.38 -30.12 16.84
CA PRO A 373 -4.87 -30.46 15.52
C PRO A 373 -5.80 -30.02 14.39
N GLY A 374 -5.22 -29.50 13.30
CA GLY A 374 -5.92 -29.04 12.11
C GLY A 374 -6.46 -27.60 12.18
N LYS A 375 -6.51 -26.99 13.38
CA LYS A 375 -6.99 -25.61 13.54
C LYS A 375 -5.90 -24.59 13.16
N PRO A 376 -6.13 -23.63 12.25
CA PRO A 376 -5.10 -22.69 11.83
C PRO A 376 -4.49 -21.88 12.98
N ILE A 377 -3.19 -21.65 12.91
CA ILE A 377 -2.43 -20.84 13.87
C ILE A 377 -1.81 -19.66 13.13
N TYR A 378 -2.29 -18.47 13.45
CA TYR A 378 -1.72 -17.20 13.01
C TYR A 378 -0.59 -16.80 13.95
N ILE A 379 0.63 -16.76 13.45
CA ILE A 379 1.81 -16.25 14.15
C ILE A 379 1.94 -14.78 13.75
N ASP A 380 1.47 -13.91 14.62
CA ASP A 380 1.49 -12.47 14.40
C ASP A 380 2.85 -11.89 14.83
N LEU A 381 3.66 -11.55 13.82
CA LEU A 381 4.96 -10.88 13.95
C LEU A 381 4.89 -9.43 13.47
N THR A 382 3.69 -8.86 13.30
CA THR A 382 3.48 -7.52 12.72
C THR A 382 4.14 -6.41 13.54
N CYS A 383 4.51 -6.70 14.78
CA CYS A 383 5.20 -5.81 15.71
C CYS A 383 6.52 -6.38 16.26
N ASN A 384 7.06 -7.44 15.65
CA ASN A 384 8.20 -8.16 16.18
C ASN A 384 9.53 -7.61 15.66
N SER A 385 10.26 -6.91 16.53
CA SER A 385 11.59 -6.34 16.23
C SER A 385 12.75 -7.34 16.30
N GLY A 386 12.47 -8.61 16.64
CA GLY A 386 13.42 -9.70 16.74
C GLY A 386 13.62 -10.22 18.17
N GLY A 387 14.86 -10.51 18.54
CA GLY A 387 15.24 -11.09 19.82
C GLY A 387 16.23 -12.25 19.67
N TYR A 388 16.15 -13.25 20.54
CA TYR A 388 17.06 -14.38 20.54
C TYR A 388 16.75 -15.35 19.40
N ILE A 389 17.74 -15.60 18.52
CA ILE A 389 17.61 -16.55 17.40
C ILE A 389 17.21 -17.94 17.90
N ILE A 390 17.79 -18.43 19.00
CA ILE A 390 17.46 -19.76 19.55
C ILE A 390 15.98 -19.88 19.95
N SER A 391 15.35 -18.80 20.42
CA SER A 391 13.91 -18.77 20.70
C SER A 391 13.08 -18.82 19.41
N ALA A 392 13.59 -18.29 18.31
CA ALA A 392 12.96 -18.40 17.00
C ALA A 392 13.02 -19.84 16.48
N ILE A 393 14.15 -20.53 16.65
CA ILE A 393 14.30 -21.97 16.35
C ILE A 393 13.37 -22.81 17.22
N GLU A 394 13.17 -22.44 18.49
CA GLU A 394 12.24 -23.12 19.38
C GLU A 394 10.81 -23.11 18.80
N LEU A 395 10.34 -21.99 18.25
CA LEU A 395 9.04 -21.91 17.59
C LEU A 395 8.99 -22.78 16.33
N LEU A 396 10.04 -22.78 15.51
CA LEU A 396 10.16 -23.63 14.32
C LEU A 396 10.04 -25.13 14.64
N SER A 397 10.51 -25.57 15.82
CA SER A 397 10.41 -26.96 16.26
C SER A 397 8.97 -27.47 16.47
N TYR A 398 7.99 -26.57 16.59
CA TYR A 398 6.57 -26.91 16.61
C TYR A 398 5.97 -27.05 15.20
N MET A 399 6.65 -26.52 14.18
CA MET A 399 6.20 -26.56 12.78
C MET A 399 6.78 -27.78 12.04
N THR A 400 7.98 -28.22 12.40
CA THR A 400 8.66 -29.34 11.74
C THR A 400 9.44 -30.25 12.70
N ASN A 401 9.62 -31.50 12.27
CA ASN A 401 10.54 -32.47 12.88
C ASN A 401 11.80 -32.67 12.02
N ASP A 402 11.88 -32.01 10.86
CA ASP A 402 13.06 -32.04 10.02
C ASP A 402 14.15 -31.16 10.64
N PRO A 403 15.45 -31.48 10.43
CA PRO A 403 16.54 -30.64 10.92
C PRO A 403 16.42 -29.20 10.40
N ILE A 404 16.64 -28.23 11.29
CA ILE A 404 16.57 -26.80 10.99
C ILE A 404 18.00 -26.30 10.80
N GLU A 405 18.34 -25.87 9.58
CA GLU A 405 19.66 -25.33 9.27
C GLU A 405 19.64 -23.79 9.37
N ILE A 406 20.64 -23.23 10.06
CA ILE A 406 20.98 -21.81 10.03
C ILE A 406 22.26 -21.65 9.23
N THR A 407 22.18 -20.85 8.17
CA THR A 407 23.35 -20.47 7.38
C THR A 407 23.72 -19.02 7.65
N TYR A 408 25.01 -18.76 7.90
CA TYR A 408 25.55 -17.42 7.94
C TYR A 408 26.92 -17.36 7.26
N LYS A 409 27.30 -16.17 6.83
CA LYS A 409 28.66 -15.89 6.37
C LYS A 409 29.39 -14.97 7.32
N ASN A 410 30.72 -15.08 7.35
CA ASN A 410 31.57 -13.99 7.78
C ASN A 410 31.78 -13.05 6.58
N ALA A 411 31.10 -11.91 6.57
CA ALA A 411 31.09 -10.97 5.45
C ALA A 411 32.45 -10.32 5.14
N THR A 412 33.43 -10.41 6.05
CA THR A 412 34.78 -9.90 5.84
C THR A 412 35.67 -10.89 5.08
N THR A 413 35.41 -12.19 5.23
CA THR A 413 36.22 -13.28 4.66
C THR A 413 35.49 -14.13 3.63
N ASP A 414 34.18 -13.92 3.47
CA ASP A 414 33.24 -14.69 2.65
C ASP A 414 33.12 -16.18 3.00
N VAL A 415 33.63 -16.60 4.17
CA VAL A 415 33.46 -17.97 4.66
C VAL A 415 32.00 -18.19 5.07
N ILE A 416 31.40 -19.28 4.58
CA ILE A 416 30.02 -19.68 4.90
C ILE A 416 30.05 -20.80 5.95
N TYR A 417 29.14 -20.70 6.92
CA TYR A 417 28.94 -21.61 8.03
C TYR A 417 27.50 -22.12 8.04
N HIS A 418 27.33 -23.41 8.31
CA HIS A 418 26.06 -24.09 8.42
C HIS A 418 25.94 -24.71 9.81
N GLU A 419 24.90 -24.34 10.56
CA GLU A 419 24.55 -24.88 11.87
C GLU A 419 23.24 -25.65 11.76
N THR A 420 23.25 -26.95 11.99
CA THR A 420 22.04 -27.78 11.97
C THR A 420 21.55 -28.05 13.37
N TYR A 421 20.28 -27.72 13.64
CA TYR A 421 19.60 -27.94 14.90
C TYR A 421 18.52 -29.01 14.78
N GLU A 422 18.48 -29.91 15.75
CA GLU A 422 17.40 -30.89 15.91
C GLU A 422 16.78 -30.80 17.30
N SER A 423 15.46 -30.97 17.38
CA SER A 423 14.79 -31.11 18.68
C SER A 423 14.96 -32.53 19.21
N THR A 424 15.42 -32.65 20.45
CA THR A 424 15.53 -33.93 21.18
C THR A 424 14.18 -34.50 21.61
N VAL A 425 13.11 -33.71 21.49
CA VAL A 425 11.73 -34.08 21.79
C VAL A 425 10.85 -33.76 20.58
N ASP A 426 9.97 -34.68 20.19
CA ASP A 426 8.97 -34.44 19.14
C ASP A 426 7.95 -33.41 19.64
N LYS A 427 7.99 -32.21 19.05
CA LYS A 427 7.17 -31.05 19.39
C LYS A 427 6.20 -30.65 18.29
N LYS A 428 6.36 -31.22 17.09
CA LYS A 428 5.58 -30.84 15.92
C LYS A 428 4.08 -31.00 16.18
N VAL A 429 3.32 -29.97 15.81
CA VAL A 429 1.85 -30.02 15.82
C VAL A 429 1.31 -30.11 14.39
N ASP A 430 0.17 -30.78 14.24
CA ASP A 430 -0.47 -30.99 12.94
C ASP A 430 -1.43 -29.82 12.63
N ASN A 431 -0.91 -28.59 12.55
CA ASN A 431 -1.68 -27.36 12.34
C ASN A 431 -1.17 -26.60 11.11
N PRO A 432 -2.05 -25.94 10.33
CA PRO A 432 -1.61 -25.00 9.30
C PRO A 432 -1.15 -23.68 9.94
N PHE A 433 -0.03 -23.15 9.47
CA PHE A 433 0.59 -21.93 10.00
C PHE A 433 0.51 -20.77 9.02
N ILE A 434 0.16 -19.60 9.54
CA ILE A 434 0.13 -18.35 8.79
C ILE A 434 0.94 -17.31 9.57
N VAL A 435 2.00 -16.76 8.97
CA VAL A 435 2.87 -15.76 9.59
C VAL A 435 2.48 -14.38 9.07
N LEU A 436 2.12 -13.47 9.98
CA LEU A 436 1.78 -12.09 9.63
C LEU A 436 3.01 -11.19 9.80
N THR A 437 3.32 -10.39 8.77
CA THR A 437 4.54 -9.59 8.73
C THR A 437 4.29 -8.16 8.27
N THR A 438 5.09 -7.22 8.78
CA THR A 438 5.11 -5.81 8.35
C THR A 438 6.55 -5.32 8.24
N LYS A 439 6.73 -4.03 7.90
CA LYS A 439 8.03 -3.35 8.00
C LYS A 439 8.55 -3.16 9.44
N ALA A 440 7.77 -3.50 10.47
CA ALA A 440 8.27 -3.60 11.84
C ALA A 440 8.82 -5.00 12.15
N THR A 441 8.53 -6.01 11.32
CA THR A 441 9.12 -7.35 11.44
C THR A 441 10.60 -7.30 11.04
N TYR A 442 11.50 -7.55 11.99
CA TYR A 442 12.94 -7.30 11.83
C TYR A 442 13.83 -8.32 12.60
N SER A 443 15.12 -8.41 12.25
CA SER A 443 16.14 -9.20 12.97
C SER A 443 15.76 -10.70 13.11
N ALA A 444 15.75 -11.29 14.30
CA ALA A 444 15.39 -12.70 14.49
C ALA A 444 13.99 -13.06 13.93
N ALA A 445 13.05 -12.10 13.86
CA ALA A 445 11.75 -12.32 13.22
C ALA A 445 11.86 -12.43 11.69
N ASN A 446 12.79 -11.68 11.09
CA ASN A 446 13.15 -11.82 9.68
C ASN A 446 13.79 -13.18 9.40
N VAL A 447 14.68 -13.65 10.28
CA VAL A 447 15.29 -15.00 10.19
C VAL A 447 14.23 -16.10 10.29
N PHE A 448 13.34 -16.01 11.28
CA PHE A 448 12.21 -16.93 11.42
C PHE A 448 11.37 -16.97 10.15
N THR A 449 11.02 -15.80 9.63
CA THR A 449 10.22 -15.67 8.40
C THR A 449 10.93 -16.27 7.20
N SER A 450 12.25 -16.08 7.07
CA SER A 450 13.06 -16.70 6.01
C SER A 450 13.03 -18.22 6.10
N ILE A 451 13.24 -18.80 7.29
CA ILE A 451 13.26 -20.25 7.46
C ILE A 451 11.87 -20.85 7.22
N VAL A 452 10.80 -20.20 7.70
CA VAL A 452 9.42 -20.62 7.41
C VAL A 452 9.17 -20.68 5.91
N LYS A 453 9.70 -19.70 5.17
CA LYS A 453 9.60 -19.64 3.71
C LYS A 453 10.42 -20.72 3.02
N ASP A 454 11.69 -20.83 3.36
CA ASP A 454 12.66 -21.73 2.72
C ASP A 454 12.28 -23.21 2.94
N MET A 455 11.71 -23.54 4.10
CA MET A 455 11.29 -24.89 4.47
C MET A 455 9.80 -25.18 4.17
N ASP A 456 9.06 -24.27 3.51
CA ASP A 456 7.63 -24.40 3.21
C ASP A 456 6.77 -24.74 4.47
N LEU A 457 7.07 -24.13 5.63
CA LEU A 457 6.42 -24.45 6.91
C LEU A 457 5.13 -23.68 7.17
N GLY A 458 4.93 -22.55 6.48
CA GLY A 458 3.86 -21.59 6.74
C GLY A 458 3.61 -20.67 5.54
N ILE A 459 2.39 -20.15 5.41
CA ILE A 459 2.10 -19.05 4.47
C ILE A 459 2.51 -17.75 5.15
N ILE A 460 3.08 -16.81 4.40
CA ILE A 460 3.52 -15.51 4.92
C ILE A 460 2.61 -14.47 4.29
N VAL A 461 1.94 -13.68 5.12
CA VAL A 461 0.94 -12.70 4.68
C VAL A 461 1.31 -11.34 5.24
N GLY A 462 1.14 -10.29 4.43
CA GLY A 462 1.29 -8.92 4.88
C GLY A 462 2.20 -8.10 3.99
N ARG A 463 3.11 -7.34 4.59
CA ARG A 463 4.15 -6.59 3.86
C ARG A 463 5.50 -7.25 4.07
N SER A 464 6.44 -7.01 3.17
CA SER A 464 7.82 -7.45 3.35
C SER A 464 8.32 -7.07 4.74
N THR A 465 9.03 -8.00 5.39
CA THR A 465 9.83 -7.67 6.57
C THR A 465 10.86 -6.59 6.19
N LEU A 466 11.41 -5.92 7.18
CA LEU A 466 12.42 -4.88 6.94
C LEU A 466 13.85 -5.42 6.87
N GLY A 467 14.04 -6.70 7.18
CA GLY A 467 15.34 -7.36 7.13
C GLY A 467 16.03 -7.42 8.47
N GLY A 468 17.32 -7.08 8.49
CA GLY A 468 18.21 -7.34 9.62
C GLY A 468 18.72 -8.77 9.56
N ALA A 469 19.89 -8.94 8.97
CA ALA A 469 20.56 -10.22 8.78
C ALA A 469 21.82 -10.34 9.63
N ALA A 470 22.41 -9.23 10.06
CA ALA A 470 23.63 -9.24 10.84
C ALA A 470 23.36 -9.53 12.32
N ALA A 471 24.29 -10.23 12.95
CA ALA A 471 24.31 -10.34 14.39
C ALA A 471 24.80 -9.00 14.98
N VAL A 472 24.11 -8.45 15.98
CA VAL A 472 24.42 -7.14 16.59
C VAL A 472 25.52 -7.25 17.63
N ARG A 473 26.55 -6.38 17.55
CA ARG A 473 27.54 -6.20 18.61
C ARG A 473 27.54 -4.76 19.11
N THR A 474 27.84 -4.58 20.39
CA THR A 474 28.07 -3.27 21.00
C THR A 474 29.57 -2.97 21.02
N THR A 475 29.96 -1.71 20.88
CA THR A 475 31.35 -1.26 21.00
C THR A 475 31.43 0.11 21.66
N ILE A 476 32.61 0.43 22.19
CA ILE A 476 32.94 1.76 22.69
C ILE A 476 34.13 2.30 21.91
N LEU A 477 33.95 3.50 21.37
CA LEU A 477 35.00 4.23 20.68
C LEU A 477 35.94 4.90 21.70
N PRO A 478 37.17 5.27 21.31
CA PRO A 478 38.15 5.89 22.20
C PRO A 478 37.69 7.19 22.89
N ASN A 479 36.74 7.93 22.31
CA ASN A 479 36.10 9.10 22.94
C ASN A 479 34.95 8.72 23.90
N GLN A 480 34.82 7.45 24.26
CA GLN A 480 33.74 6.86 25.06
C GLN A 480 32.36 6.87 24.40
N LEU A 481 32.26 7.18 23.10
CA LEU A 481 31.02 7.01 22.34
C LEU A 481 30.66 5.53 22.29
N ILE A 482 29.38 5.21 22.44
CA ILE A 482 28.87 3.85 22.53
C ILE A 482 27.90 3.62 21.40
N MET A 483 28.06 2.51 20.70
CA MET A 483 27.19 2.18 19.58
C MET A 483 27.01 0.67 19.43
N THR A 484 25.89 0.29 18.84
CA THR A 484 25.71 -1.01 18.22
C THR A 484 26.15 -0.97 16.76
N TYR A 485 26.50 -2.13 16.21
CA TYR A 485 26.79 -2.29 14.79
C TYR A 485 26.46 -3.71 14.31
N SER A 486 26.13 -3.80 13.02
CA SER A 486 26.03 -5.06 12.27
C SER A 486 27.41 -5.74 12.21
N SER A 487 27.59 -6.84 12.93
CA SER A 487 28.87 -7.60 12.96
C SER A 487 29.12 -8.36 11.66
N PRO A 488 30.31 -8.97 11.46
CA PRO A 488 30.62 -9.71 10.24
C PRO A 488 29.79 -10.97 10.06
N MET A 489 29.14 -11.47 11.12
CA MET A 489 28.25 -12.63 11.05
C MET A 489 26.90 -12.20 10.44
N VAL A 490 26.69 -12.53 9.17
CA VAL A 490 25.48 -12.16 8.41
C VAL A 490 24.73 -13.40 7.95
N LEU A 491 23.46 -13.49 8.36
CA LEU A 491 22.55 -14.60 8.07
C LEU A 491 22.14 -14.62 6.59
N LEU A 492 22.02 -15.82 6.05
CA LEU A 492 21.65 -16.07 4.66
C LEU A 492 20.39 -16.95 4.60
N ASN A 493 19.64 -16.84 3.50
CA ASN A 493 18.59 -17.80 3.18
C ASN A 493 19.19 -19.11 2.63
N GLN A 494 18.35 -20.11 2.39
CA GLN A 494 18.76 -21.40 1.82
C GLN A 494 19.41 -21.28 0.43
N ALA A 495 19.16 -20.20 -0.31
CA ALA A 495 19.80 -19.88 -1.58
C ALA A 495 21.17 -19.17 -1.44
N HIS A 496 21.66 -19.00 -0.20
CA HIS A 496 22.88 -18.27 0.17
C HIS A 496 22.83 -16.76 -0.16
N GLU A 497 21.62 -16.19 -0.21
CA GLU A 497 21.40 -14.77 -0.40
C GLU A 497 21.25 -14.07 0.95
N MET A 498 21.79 -12.85 1.06
CA MET A 498 21.68 -12.04 2.28
C MET A 498 20.23 -11.57 2.48
N ILE A 499 19.67 -11.82 3.66
CA ILE A 499 18.28 -11.45 3.99
C ILE A 499 18.16 -10.04 4.59
N GLU A 500 19.16 -9.19 4.36
CA GLU A 500 19.25 -7.83 4.92
C GLU A 500 18.15 -6.92 4.37
N ASN A 501 17.68 -7.15 3.14
CA ASN A 501 16.58 -6.37 2.53
C ASN A 501 15.17 -6.85 2.94
N GLY A 502 15.09 -7.85 3.81
CA GLY A 502 13.83 -8.45 4.22
C GLY A 502 13.33 -9.58 3.32
N VAL A 503 12.29 -10.25 3.80
CA VAL A 503 11.65 -11.41 3.21
C VAL A 503 10.28 -10.99 2.70
N LYS A 504 10.09 -11.15 1.38
CA LYS A 504 8.80 -10.87 0.74
C LYS A 504 7.74 -11.90 1.18
N PRO A 505 6.49 -11.48 1.46
CA PRO A 505 5.41 -12.40 1.81
C PRO A 505 4.99 -13.27 0.61
N HIS A 506 4.27 -14.35 0.88
CA HIS A 506 3.57 -15.16 -0.12
C HIS A 506 2.31 -14.46 -0.63
N VAL A 507 1.69 -13.66 0.23
CA VAL A 507 0.48 -12.87 -0.07
C VAL A 507 0.75 -11.45 0.42
N GLU A 508 0.94 -10.54 -0.54
CA GLU A 508 1.21 -9.14 -0.25
C GLU A 508 -0.09 -8.37 -0.01
N VAL A 509 -0.12 -7.56 1.04
CA VAL A 509 -1.25 -6.71 1.43
C VAL A 509 -0.81 -5.25 1.33
N SER A 510 -1.41 -4.50 0.42
CA SER A 510 -0.93 -3.17 -0.01
C SER A 510 -1.28 -2.02 0.92
N VAL A 511 -2.27 -2.18 1.81
CA VAL A 511 -2.75 -1.10 2.70
C VAL A 511 -2.27 -1.34 4.14
N LEU A 512 -1.94 -0.26 4.83
CA LEU A 512 -1.57 -0.25 6.25
C LEU A 512 -2.82 -0.52 7.09
N TYR A 513 -3.04 -1.79 7.43
CA TYR A 513 -4.17 -2.26 8.21
C TYR A 513 -3.77 -2.66 9.63
N ASN A 514 -4.74 -2.87 10.51
CA ASN A 514 -4.49 -3.56 11.77
C ASN A 514 -4.41 -5.10 11.56
N ARG A 515 -3.96 -5.83 12.58
CA ARG A 515 -3.81 -7.30 12.54
C ARG A 515 -5.07 -8.03 12.06
N ASP A 516 -6.24 -7.67 12.57
CA ASP A 516 -7.47 -8.43 12.31
C ASP A 516 -7.86 -8.35 10.83
N GLN A 517 -7.58 -7.22 10.18
CA GLN A 517 -7.73 -7.05 8.75
C GLN A 517 -6.71 -7.87 7.93
N TYR A 518 -5.46 -8.01 8.38
CA TYR A 518 -4.48 -8.92 7.73
C TYR A 518 -4.98 -10.36 7.76
N ILE A 519 -5.59 -10.76 8.88
CA ILE A 519 -6.22 -12.07 9.02
C ILE A 519 -7.40 -12.20 8.06
N GLU A 520 -8.29 -11.21 7.98
CA GLU A 520 -9.42 -11.22 7.03
C GLU A 520 -8.96 -11.33 5.57
N GLU A 521 -7.91 -10.63 5.17
CA GLU A 521 -7.36 -10.71 3.82
C GLU A 521 -6.67 -12.07 3.55
N SER A 522 -6.00 -12.64 4.56
CA SER A 522 -5.43 -13.99 4.44
C SER A 522 -6.48 -15.10 4.32
N MET A 523 -7.72 -14.83 4.73
CA MET A 523 -8.84 -15.76 4.56
C MET A 523 -9.45 -15.70 3.17
N LYS A 524 -8.99 -14.81 2.29
CA LYS A 524 -9.52 -14.61 0.92
C LYS A 524 -8.51 -14.99 -0.16
N ILE A 525 -7.50 -15.80 0.15
CA ILE A 525 -6.42 -16.14 -0.78
C ILE A 525 -6.97 -16.82 -2.04
N TYR A 526 -7.92 -17.74 -1.90
CA TYR A 526 -8.58 -18.40 -3.02
C TYR A 526 -9.39 -17.43 -3.87
N GLN A 527 -10.17 -16.53 -3.24
CA GLN A 527 -10.93 -15.47 -3.92
C GLN A 527 -10.02 -14.47 -4.65
N ASN A 528 -8.89 -14.11 -4.05
CA ASN A 528 -7.98 -13.10 -4.59
C ASN A 528 -7.13 -13.66 -5.75
N ILE A 529 -6.80 -14.95 -5.72
CA ILE A 529 -5.94 -15.60 -6.73
C ILE A 529 -6.76 -16.31 -7.82
N GLY A 530 -7.90 -16.90 -7.44
CA GLY A 530 -8.75 -17.68 -8.33
C GLY A 530 -9.81 -16.82 -9.00
N ILE A 531 -9.83 -16.81 -10.34
CA ILE A 531 -10.97 -16.25 -11.08
C ILE A 531 -11.98 -17.38 -11.30
N PHE A 532 -13.09 -17.32 -10.56
CA PHE A 532 -14.23 -18.21 -10.75
C PHE A 532 -15.51 -17.38 -10.84
N LEU A 533 -16.44 -17.82 -11.68
CA LEU A 533 -17.78 -17.28 -11.78
C LEU A 533 -18.72 -18.29 -11.13
N VAL A 534 -19.48 -17.84 -10.13
CA VAL A 534 -20.56 -18.63 -9.54
C VAL A 534 -21.87 -18.13 -10.13
N ASP A 535 -22.47 -18.93 -10.99
CA ASP A 535 -23.83 -18.73 -11.49
C ASP A 535 -24.79 -19.59 -10.66
N ASN A 536 -25.72 -18.95 -9.96
CA ASN A 536 -26.64 -19.58 -9.02
C ASN A 536 -28.07 -19.33 -9.47
N GLU A 537 -28.75 -20.39 -9.92
CA GLU A 537 -30.18 -20.38 -10.27
C GLU A 537 -31.02 -21.12 -9.22
N SER A 538 -30.52 -21.25 -7.99
CA SER A 538 -31.20 -22.00 -6.93
C SER A 538 -32.50 -21.32 -6.49
N THR A 539 -33.52 -22.14 -6.23
CA THR A 539 -34.82 -21.77 -5.65
C THR A 539 -35.02 -22.50 -4.32
N LEU A 540 -36.08 -22.17 -3.57
CA LEU A 540 -36.43 -22.91 -2.34
C LEU A 540 -36.68 -24.41 -2.53
N ASN A 541 -36.89 -24.91 -3.76
CA ASN A 541 -37.20 -26.32 -4.02
C ASN A 541 -36.20 -27.04 -4.93
N GLU A 542 -35.27 -26.29 -5.54
CA GLU A 542 -34.32 -26.80 -6.51
C GLU A 542 -33.00 -26.04 -6.36
N PHE A 543 -31.89 -26.76 -6.28
CA PHE A 543 -30.56 -26.21 -6.12
C PHE A 543 -29.82 -26.36 -7.44
N LYS A 544 -29.53 -25.22 -8.08
CA LYS A 544 -28.80 -25.11 -9.33
C LYS A 544 -27.62 -24.17 -9.13
N LEU A 545 -26.43 -24.72 -9.26
CA LEU A 545 -25.21 -23.96 -9.06
C LEU A 545 -24.16 -24.40 -10.07
N LEU A 546 -23.57 -23.43 -10.75
CA LEU A 546 -22.47 -23.60 -11.68
C LEU A 546 -21.27 -22.79 -11.18
N ILE A 547 -20.14 -23.46 -10.99
CA ILE A 547 -18.82 -22.82 -10.84
C ILE A 547 -18.09 -23.02 -12.17
N ASP A 548 -17.67 -21.91 -12.78
CA ASP A 548 -16.87 -21.90 -14.01
C ASP A 548 -15.55 -21.15 -13.77
N THR A 549 -14.43 -21.86 -13.97
CA THR A 549 -13.07 -21.38 -13.77
C THR A 549 -12.45 -20.91 -15.09
N THR A 550 -13.08 -19.92 -15.73
CA THR A 550 -12.67 -19.42 -17.06
C THR A 550 -11.27 -18.79 -17.13
N ALA A 551 -10.67 -18.41 -16.00
CA ALA A 551 -9.34 -17.77 -15.96
C ALA A 551 -8.50 -18.17 -14.72
N SER A 552 -8.32 -19.47 -14.46
CA SER A 552 -7.52 -19.92 -13.30
C SER A 552 -6.04 -19.53 -13.42
N ASN A 553 -5.50 -18.89 -12.37
CA ASN A 553 -4.08 -18.62 -12.20
C ASN A 553 -3.31 -19.88 -11.72
N SER A 554 -2.04 -20.04 -12.10
CA SER A 554 -1.36 -21.35 -12.16
C SER A 554 -0.79 -21.92 -10.85
N ASN A 555 -1.04 -21.31 -9.69
CA ASN A 555 -0.33 -21.63 -8.43
C ASN A 555 -1.24 -22.17 -7.31
N LEU A 556 -2.49 -22.53 -7.61
CA LEU A 556 -3.47 -22.94 -6.62
C LEU A 556 -4.07 -24.30 -6.98
N ASP A 557 -3.90 -25.28 -6.10
CA ASP A 557 -4.35 -26.67 -6.32
C ASP A 557 -5.61 -26.95 -5.47
N LEU A 558 -6.77 -27.02 -6.11
CA LEU A 558 -8.02 -27.39 -5.44
C LEU A 558 -7.97 -28.85 -4.96
N ILE A 559 -8.32 -29.07 -3.69
CA ILE A 559 -8.54 -30.42 -3.14
C ILE A 559 -10.02 -30.77 -3.27
N THR A 560 -10.92 -29.93 -2.76
CA THR A 560 -12.38 -30.12 -2.87
C THR A 560 -13.14 -28.83 -2.62
N TYR A 561 -14.24 -28.63 -3.32
CA TYR A 561 -15.32 -27.75 -2.87
C TYR A 561 -16.27 -28.50 -1.94
N THR A 562 -16.83 -27.79 -0.96
CA THR A 562 -17.97 -28.20 -0.13
C THR A 562 -19.09 -27.20 -0.33
N PHE A 563 -20.23 -27.68 -0.80
CA PHE A 563 -21.43 -26.89 -1.04
C PHE A 563 -22.43 -27.18 0.07
N GLU A 564 -22.80 -26.18 0.84
CA GLU A 564 -23.76 -26.29 1.94
C GLU A 564 -24.97 -25.42 1.67
N TYR A 565 -26.15 -26.02 1.80
CA TYR A 565 -27.44 -25.32 1.80
C TYR A 565 -27.97 -25.39 3.21
N ILE A 566 -28.15 -24.24 3.83
CA ILE A 566 -28.39 -24.07 5.26
C ILE A 566 -29.72 -23.35 5.44
N ASP A 567 -30.52 -23.76 6.42
CA ASP A 567 -31.73 -23.01 6.77
C ASP A 567 -31.33 -21.65 7.37
N GLY A 568 -31.64 -20.55 6.66
CA GLY A 568 -31.24 -19.21 7.07
C GLY A 568 -31.87 -18.71 8.38
N LEU A 569 -32.92 -19.36 8.87
CA LEU A 569 -33.59 -19.01 10.12
C LEU A 569 -33.10 -19.80 11.34
N THR A 570 -32.59 -21.02 11.11
CA THR A 570 -32.19 -21.94 12.20
C THR A 570 -30.72 -22.33 12.17
N ASP A 571 -30.00 -21.94 11.11
CA ASP A 571 -28.60 -22.28 10.82
C ASP A 571 -28.35 -23.81 10.73
N HIS A 572 -29.41 -24.58 10.43
CA HIS A 572 -29.34 -26.03 10.27
C HIS A 572 -28.99 -26.40 8.82
N VAL A 573 -27.91 -27.16 8.61
CA VAL A 573 -27.53 -27.65 7.27
C VAL A 573 -28.59 -28.60 6.72
N LEU A 574 -29.19 -28.23 5.58
CA LEU A 574 -30.26 -28.94 4.90
C LEU A 574 -29.72 -29.96 3.89
N TYR A 575 -28.68 -29.57 3.15
CA TYR A 575 -28.02 -30.40 2.14
C TYR A 575 -26.55 -30.04 2.02
N THR A 576 -25.72 -31.05 1.77
CA THR A 576 -24.28 -30.88 1.54
C THR A 576 -23.85 -31.74 0.36
N GLN A 577 -23.01 -31.19 -0.51
CA GLN A 577 -22.34 -31.89 -1.60
C GLN A 577 -20.86 -31.50 -1.63
N THR A 578 -20.00 -32.39 -2.16
CA THR A 578 -18.59 -32.10 -2.40
C THR A 578 -18.22 -32.37 -3.86
N SER A 579 -17.22 -31.66 -4.37
CA SER A 579 -16.68 -31.86 -5.71
C SER A 579 -15.18 -31.59 -5.73
N THR A 580 -14.41 -32.40 -6.44
CA THR A 580 -12.96 -32.16 -6.65
C THR A 580 -12.67 -31.60 -8.04
N GLU A 581 -13.70 -31.42 -8.89
CA GLU A 581 -13.57 -30.81 -10.21
C GLU A 581 -13.48 -29.28 -10.04
N LEU A 582 -12.65 -28.61 -10.85
CA LEU A 582 -12.53 -27.15 -10.87
C LEU A 582 -13.84 -26.51 -11.35
N ASP A 583 -14.40 -27.03 -12.45
CA ASP A 583 -15.72 -26.63 -12.92
C ASP A 583 -16.77 -27.60 -12.37
N VAL A 584 -17.82 -27.06 -11.74
CA VAL A 584 -18.83 -27.86 -11.04
C VAL A 584 -20.22 -27.41 -11.43
N ALA A 585 -21.06 -28.36 -11.85
CA ALA A 585 -22.50 -28.14 -12.02
C ALA A 585 -23.28 -29.03 -11.04
N ILE A 586 -24.06 -28.41 -10.18
CA ILE A 586 -24.97 -29.05 -9.23
C ILE A 586 -26.40 -28.73 -9.66
N ASP A 587 -27.21 -29.77 -9.83
CA ASP A 587 -28.65 -29.67 -10.11
C ASP A 587 -29.38 -30.74 -9.29
N GLN A 588 -30.04 -30.32 -8.21
CA GLN A 588 -30.71 -31.21 -7.26
C GLN A 588 -32.07 -30.67 -6.80
N GLN A 589 -33.10 -31.51 -6.81
CA GLN A 589 -34.40 -31.17 -6.23
C GLN A 589 -34.45 -31.55 -4.75
N ILE A 590 -34.70 -30.57 -3.89
CA ILE A 590 -34.73 -30.75 -2.43
C ILE A 590 -36.01 -30.15 -1.89
N THR A 591 -36.75 -30.94 -1.11
CA THR A 591 -37.97 -30.42 -0.47
C THR A 591 -37.58 -29.67 0.80
N VAL A 592 -37.63 -28.34 0.75
CA VAL A 592 -37.27 -27.48 1.86
C VAL A 592 -38.54 -26.87 2.48
N THR A 593 -38.58 -26.79 3.82
CA THR A 593 -39.69 -26.14 4.54
C THR A 593 -39.34 -24.73 5.03
N SER A 594 -38.08 -24.33 4.88
CA SER A 594 -37.64 -22.99 5.26
C SER A 594 -38.09 -21.97 4.21
N LYS A 595 -38.33 -20.74 4.69
CA LYS A 595 -38.64 -19.58 3.86
C LYS A 595 -37.38 -18.86 3.37
N LEU A 596 -36.21 -19.25 3.90
CA LEU A 596 -34.92 -18.68 3.60
C LEU A 596 -33.84 -19.78 3.64
N VAL A 597 -33.06 -19.91 2.58
CA VAL A 597 -31.96 -20.87 2.45
C VAL A 597 -30.68 -20.10 2.17
N LYS A 598 -29.66 -20.29 3.01
CA LYS A 598 -28.30 -19.78 2.80
C LYS A 598 -27.49 -20.82 2.03
N ILE A 599 -26.88 -20.42 0.94
CA ILE A 599 -25.90 -21.20 0.18
C ILE A 599 -24.52 -20.77 0.65
N ARG A 600 -23.65 -21.73 0.95
CA ARG A 600 -22.24 -21.51 1.31
C ARG A 600 -21.37 -22.47 0.52
N ILE A 601 -20.34 -21.95 -0.13
CA ILE A 601 -19.34 -22.76 -0.82
C ILE A 601 -18.01 -22.55 -0.12
N THR A 602 -17.41 -23.64 0.32
CA THR A 602 -16.08 -23.66 0.93
C THR A 602 -15.12 -24.37 -0.02
N ALA A 603 -14.03 -23.72 -0.40
CA ALA A 603 -12.92 -24.33 -1.11
C ALA A 603 -11.88 -24.85 -0.11
N ASN A 604 -11.55 -26.13 -0.21
CA ASN A 604 -10.39 -26.75 0.41
C ASN A 604 -9.31 -26.88 -0.67
N TYR A 605 -8.13 -26.33 -0.44
CA TYR A 605 -7.08 -26.22 -1.46
C TYR A 605 -5.70 -26.23 -0.82
N THR A 606 -4.66 -26.49 -1.63
CA THR A 606 -3.28 -26.25 -1.23
C THR A 606 -2.71 -25.01 -1.90
N TYR A 607 -2.06 -24.15 -1.10
CA TYR A 607 -1.27 -23.02 -1.56
C TYR A 607 0.12 -23.12 -0.92
N HIS A 608 1.18 -23.15 -1.73
CA HIS A 608 2.56 -23.42 -1.27
C HIS A 608 2.68 -24.65 -0.36
N GLY A 609 1.99 -25.75 -0.71
CA GLY A 609 2.02 -27.00 0.08
C GLY A 609 1.18 -27.01 1.35
N ILE A 610 0.54 -25.91 1.72
CA ILE A 610 -0.29 -25.79 2.93
C ILE A 610 -1.77 -25.92 2.57
N THR A 611 -2.46 -26.81 3.27
CA THR A 611 -3.91 -27.01 3.11
C THR A 611 -4.70 -25.93 3.84
N MET A 612 -5.60 -25.24 3.14
CA MET A 612 -6.46 -24.19 3.66
C MET A 612 -7.93 -24.46 3.31
N ASP A 613 -8.84 -23.95 4.15
CA ASP A 613 -10.29 -23.93 3.93
C ASP A 613 -10.77 -22.48 3.86
N GLU A 614 -11.45 -22.11 2.78
CA GLU A 614 -11.92 -20.76 2.53
C GLU A 614 -13.38 -20.73 2.08
N VAL A 615 -14.20 -19.87 2.67
CA VAL A 615 -15.57 -19.65 2.20
C VAL A 615 -15.53 -18.71 1.00
N ILE A 616 -15.68 -19.28 -0.19
CA ILE A 616 -15.48 -18.57 -1.46
C ILE A 616 -16.77 -17.95 -2.02
N TYR A 617 -17.95 -18.39 -1.55
CA TYR A 617 -19.23 -17.87 -1.99
C TYR A 617 -20.29 -18.04 -0.91
N VAL A 618 -21.09 -17.00 -0.69
CA VAL A 618 -22.27 -17.04 0.18
C VAL A 618 -23.40 -16.30 -0.50
N ASP A 619 -24.56 -16.94 -0.59
CA ASP A 619 -25.77 -16.33 -1.14
C ASP A 619 -27.02 -16.78 -0.37
N TYR A 620 -28.14 -16.09 -0.55
CA TYR A 620 -29.41 -16.38 0.09
C TYR A 620 -30.51 -16.54 -0.95
N VAL A 621 -31.35 -17.55 -0.77
CA VAL A 621 -32.49 -17.86 -1.63
C VAL A 621 -33.74 -17.88 -0.79
N ASP A 622 -34.78 -17.17 -1.20
CA ASP A 622 -36.04 -17.09 -0.46
C ASP A 622 -37.30 -17.34 -1.32
N GLU A 623 -38.47 -17.00 -0.77
CA GLU A 623 -39.79 -17.31 -1.32
C GLU A 623 -40.27 -16.37 -2.44
N LEU A 624 -39.62 -15.23 -2.64
CA LEU A 624 -39.95 -14.28 -3.69
C LEU A 624 -38.74 -14.14 -4.63
N PRO A 625 -38.94 -14.13 -5.96
CA PRO A 625 -37.83 -14.05 -6.88
C PRO A 625 -37.31 -12.61 -7.00
N SER A 626 -36.01 -12.48 -7.21
CA SER A 626 -35.33 -11.21 -7.53
C SER A 626 -35.48 -10.76 -8.98
N ALA A 627 -36.31 -11.47 -9.77
CA ALA A 627 -36.58 -11.16 -11.17
C ALA A 627 -38.07 -11.36 -11.52
N MET A 628 -38.52 -10.61 -12.53
CA MET A 628 -39.86 -10.73 -13.10
C MET A 628 -39.98 -12.02 -13.93
N SER A 629 -40.73 -13.02 -13.44
CA SER A 629 -40.89 -14.33 -14.10
C SER A 629 -42.35 -14.81 -14.07
N GLU A 630 -42.72 -15.75 -14.94
CA GLU A 630 -44.04 -16.43 -14.84
C GLU A 630 -44.18 -17.22 -13.53
N ASP A 631 -43.06 -17.63 -12.93
CA ASP A 631 -43.02 -18.38 -11.67
C ASP A 631 -43.18 -17.49 -10.43
N THR A 632 -43.16 -16.16 -10.59
CA THR A 632 -43.35 -15.20 -9.49
C THR A 632 -44.73 -15.37 -8.84
N PHE A 633 -44.77 -15.33 -7.50
CA PHE A 633 -46.01 -15.50 -6.74
C PHE A 633 -47.08 -14.49 -7.18
N THR A 634 -48.28 -15.00 -7.54
CA THR A 634 -49.39 -14.15 -7.99
C THR A 634 -50.27 -13.70 -6.83
N LEU A 635 -50.20 -12.41 -6.50
CA LEU A 635 -51.04 -11.75 -5.51
C LEU A 635 -52.44 -11.48 -6.10
N SER A 636 -53.48 -11.96 -5.40
CA SER A 636 -54.87 -11.65 -5.77
C SER A 636 -55.26 -10.25 -5.29
N LEU A 637 -56.13 -9.56 -6.05
CA LEU A 637 -56.70 -8.27 -5.63
C LEU A 637 -57.33 -8.38 -4.23
N ASP A 638 -57.07 -7.37 -3.39
CA ASP A 638 -57.48 -7.25 -1.99
C ASP A 638 -56.94 -8.32 -1.02
N GLN A 639 -56.08 -9.23 -1.47
CA GLN A 639 -55.38 -10.17 -0.59
C GLN A 639 -54.20 -9.48 0.12
N ILE A 640 -53.96 -9.86 1.38
CA ILE A 640 -52.73 -9.50 2.11
C ILE A 640 -51.78 -10.70 2.04
N TYR A 641 -50.55 -10.47 1.57
CA TYR A 641 -49.46 -11.45 1.57
C TYR A 641 -48.42 -11.09 2.64
N TYR A 642 -47.86 -12.08 3.34
CA TYR A 642 -46.89 -11.89 4.42
C TYR A 642 -45.59 -12.61 4.06
N THR A 643 -44.46 -11.90 4.13
CA THR A 643 -43.13 -12.38 3.71
C THR A 643 -42.02 -11.76 4.57
N THR A 644 -40.76 -12.08 4.29
CA THR A 644 -39.58 -11.60 5.01
C THR A 644 -38.43 -11.23 4.09
N LYS A 645 -37.76 -10.08 4.33
CA LYS A 645 -36.53 -9.70 3.62
C LYS A 645 -35.27 -10.26 4.31
N HIS A 646 -34.18 -10.54 3.59
CA HIS A 646 -32.98 -11.16 4.16
C HIS A 646 -31.84 -10.19 4.50
N ASN A 647 -31.61 -9.16 3.67
CA ASN A 647 -30.67 -8.06 3.92
C ASN A 647 -31.15 -6.77 3.23
N ASP A 648 -30.35 -5.71 3.25
CA ASP A 648 -30.71 -4.42 2.64
C ASP A 648 -30.47 -4.38 1.11
N LEU A 649 -29.92 -5.44 0.52
CA LEU A 649 -29.73 -5.62 -0.92
C LEU A 649 -30.75 -6.61 -1.54
N ASP A 650 -31.69 -7.08 -0.73
CA ASP A 650 -32.74 -7.99 -1.15
C ASP A 650 -33.66 -7.32 -2.19
N ILE A 651 -34.17 -8.10 -3.14
CA ILE A 651 -35.08 -7.63 -4.19
C ILE A 651 -36.21 -8.64 -4.31
N ASP A 652 -37.43 -8.17 -4.07
CA ASP A 652 -38.63 -8.99 -4.05
C ASP A 652 -39.63 -8.59 -5.14
N TYR A 653 -39.90 -9.50 -6.09
CA TYR A 653 -40.96 -9.32 -7.09
C TYR A 653 -42.24 -10.10 -6.75
N LEU A 654 -43.40 -9.49 -7.02
CA LEU A 654 -44.72 -10.14 -6.98
C LEU A 654 -45.50 -9.92 -8.27
N ARG A 655 -46.26 -10.92 -8.71
CA ARG A 655 -47.09 -10.86 -9.91
C ARG A 655 -48.53 -10.51 -9.56
N VAL A 656 -49.21 -9.70 -10.37
CA VAL A 656 -50.64 -9.39 -10.24
C VAL A 656 -51.36 -9.48 -11.58
N MET A 657 -52.64 -9.85 -11.54
CA MET A 657 -53.51 -9.92 -12.71
C MET A 657 -54.57 -8.83 -12.64
N ILE A 658 -54.63 -7.99 -13.67
CA ILE A 658 -55.61 -6.92 -13.81
C ILE A 658 -56.64 -7.34 -14.86
N GLU A 659 -57.92 -7.21 -14.54
CA GLU A 659 -59.03 -7.66 -15.39
C GLU A 659 -59.77 -6.51 -16.09
N GLU A 660 -59.73 -5.30 -15.51
CA GLU A 660 -60.43 -4.12 -16.03
C GLU A 660 -59.51 -2.90 -15.92
N THR A 661 -59.58 -2.00 -16.89
CA THR A 661 -58.81 -0.74 -16.85
C THR A 661 -59.33 0.14 -15.72
N ASP A 662 -58.50 0.45 -14.73
CA ASP A 662 -58.86 1.32 -13.60
C ASP A 662 -57.60 1.81 -12.84
N ALA A 663 -57.81 2.67 -11.85
CA ALA A 663 -56.82 3.04 -10.85
C ALA A 663 -56.72 1.97 -9.75
N TYR A 664 -55.50 1.60 -9.37
CA TYR A 664 -55.17 0.57 -8.38
C TYR A 664 -54.15 1.11 -7.36
N LYS A 665 -54.42 0.97 -6.08
CA LYS A 665 -53.57 1.37 -4.96
C LYS A 665 -52.76 0.19 -4.42
N LEU A 666 -51.43 0.32 -4.44
CA LEU A 666 -50.48 -0.57 -3.78
C LEU A 666 -50.32 -0.16 -2.31
N SER A 667 -50.17 -1.13 -1.41
CA SER A 667 -49.95 -0.90 0.01
C SER A 667 -48.98 -1.93 0.55
N VAL A 668 -47.78 -1.46 0.90
CA VAL A 668 -46.72 -2.25 1.53
C VAL A 668 -46.54 -1.75 2.96
N VAL A 669 -46.57 -2.65 3.94
CA VAL A 669 -46.60 -2.30 5.38
C VAL A 669 -45.63 -3.16 6.17
N SER A 670 -44.77 -2.51 6.95
CA SER A 670 -43.90 -3.13 7.95
C SER A 670 -44.01 -2.37 9.27
N GLY A 671 -44.46 -3.03 10.34
CA GLY A 671 -44.63 -2.37 11.64
C GLY A 671 -45.53 -1.12 11.57
N SER A 672 -44.94 0.06 11.81
CA SER A 672 -45.60 1.38 11.68
C SER A 672 -45.29 2.11 10.37
N TYR A 673 -44.39 1.57 9.54
CA TYR A 673 -43.99 2.13 8.26
C TYR A 673 -44.89 1.63 7.12
N THR A 674 -45.16 2.51 6.18
CA THR A 674 -45.90 2.21 4.94
C THR A 674 -45.06 2.68 3.77
N ASP A 675 -44.73 1.77 2.86
CA ASP A 675 -43.95 2.08 1.69
C ASP A 675 -44.84 2.56 0.52
N ASN A 676 -44.37 3.61 -0.15
CA ASN A 676 -44.97 4.19 -1.36
C ASN A 676 -43.94 4.31 -2.52
N GLU A 677 -42.71 3.83 -2.31
CA GLU A 677 -41.58 3.90 -3.24
C GLU A 677 -41.42 2.60 -4.05
N SER A 678 -42.10 1.49 -3.68
CA SER A 678 -42.21 0.26 -4.50
C SER A 678 -42.61 0.55 -5.95
N ASN A 679 -41.90 -0.06 -6.90
CA ASN A 679 -42.13 0.08 -8.34
C ASN A 679 -43.13 -0.96 -8.88
N MET A 680 -43.70 -0.67 -10.06
CA MET A 680 -44.52 -1.62 -10.80
C MET A 680 -44.08 -1.67 -12.26
N TYR A 681 -44.09 -2.85 -12.85
CA TYR A 681 -43.68 -3.12 -14.22
C TYR A 681 -44.77 -3.90 -14.95
N ASN A 682 -44.90 -3.70 -16.26
CA ASN A 682 -45.81 -4.49 -17.09
C ASN A 682 -45.16 -5.84 -17.47
N GLU A 683 -45.89 -6.72 -18.16
CA GLU A 683 -45.39 -8.02 -18.64
C GLU A 683 -44.16 -7.93 -19.56
N SER A 684 -43.95 -6.78 -20.22
CA SER A 684 -42.81 -6.53 -21.10
C SER A 684 -41.57 -6.01 -20.36
N GLY A 685 -41.67 -5.80 -19.04
CA GLY A 685 -40.60 -5.27 -18.20
C GLY A 685 -40.51 -3.73 -18.18
N ASP A 686 -41.45 -3.03 -18.84
CA ASP A 686 -41.46 -1.57 -18.79
C ASP A 686 -42.03 -1.09 -17.47
N ARG A 687 -41.35 -0.12 -16.85
CA ARG A 687 -41.83 0.51 -15.62
C ARG A 687 -43.14 1.26 -15.88
N VAL A 688 -44.16 0.93 -15.10
CA VAL A 688 -45.44 1.63 -15.08
C VAL A 688 -45.29 2.91 -14.26
N SER A 689 -45.64 4.04 -14.85
CA SER A 689 -45.63 5.33 -14.14
C SER A 689 -46.66 5.34 -13.01
N GLY A 690 -46.19 5.56 -11.79
CA GLY A 690 -47.02 5.70 -10.59
C GLY A 690 -46.18 5.67 -9.32
N SER A 691 -46.77 6.10 -8.20
CA SER A 691 -46.19 5.97 -6.86
C SER A 691 -47.33 5.69 -5.88
N GLY A 692 -47.42 4.43 -5.42
CA GLY A 692 -48.49 3.95 -4.55
C GLY A 692 -49.89 3.83 -5.19
N ILE A 693 -50.18 4.53 -6.29
CA ILE A 693 -51.39 4.40 -7.12
C ILE A 693 -50.97 4.29 -8.59
N TYR A 694 -51.56 3.33 -9.30
CA TYR A 694 -51.24 2.97 -10.68
C TYR A 694 -52.50 2.88 -11.52
N ILE A 695 -52.47 3.43 -12.73
CA ILE A 695 -53.52 3.22 -13.74
C ILE A 695 -53.13 1.97 -14.53
N LEU A 696 -53.92 0.90 -14.42
CA LEU A 696 -53.57 -0.38 -14.99
C LEU A 696 -54.65 -0.85 -15.97
N GLU A 697 -54.25 -1.20 -17.18
CA GLU A 697 -55.07 -1.91 -18.16
C GLU A 697 -55.13 -3.41 -17.87
N PRO A 698 -56.11 -4.17 -18.41
CA PRO A 698 -56.15 -5.61 -18.28
C PRO A 698 -54.86 -6.27 -18.76
N GLY A 699 -54.16 -6.98 -17.88
CA GLY A 699 -52.83 -7.50 -18.15
C GLY A 699 -52.15 -8.09 -16.93
N VAL A 700 -50.91 -8.54 -17.14
CA VAL A 700 -50.00 -9.03 -16.09
C VAL A 700 -49.08 -7.89 -15.69
N TYR A 701 -48.90 -7.67 -14.39
CA TYR A 701 -47.95 -6.71 -13.85
C TYR A 701 -47.11 -7.34 -12.76
N TYR A 702 -45.94 -6.75 -12.52
CA TYR A 702 -44.98 -7.14 -11.50
C TYR A 702 -44.75 -5.97 -10.55
N ILE A 703 -44.77 -6.23 -9.24
CA ILE A 703 -44.46 -5.27 -8.18
C ILE A 703 -43.06 -5.58 -7.70
N GLU A 704 -42.17 -4.61 -7.76
CA GLU A 704 -40.87 -4.64 -7.10
C GLU A 704 -41.00 -3.90 -5.78
N VAL A 705 -40.80 -4.62 -4.68
CA VAL A 705 -40.95 -4.04 -3.34
C VAL A 705 -39.69 -3.25 -2.98
N ASP A 706 -39.85 -2.00 -2.54
CA ASP A 706 -38.74 -1.26 -1.91
C ASP A 706 -38.50 -1.80 -0.49
N LEU A 707 -37.35 -2.46 -0.30
CA LEU A 707 -36.99 -3.14 0.94
C LEU A 707 -36.11 -2.30 1.87
N ASP A 708 -35.54 -1.17 1.43
CA ASP A 708 -34.51 -0.39 2.16
C ASP A 708 -34.97 0.01 3.57
N ARG A 709 -36.26 0.34 3.71
CA ARG A 709 -36.85 0.90 4.94
C ARG A 709 -37.83 -0.03 5.64
N LEU A 710 -37.97 -1.26 5.18
CA LEU A 710 -38.85 -2.27 5.79
C LEU A 710 -38.13 -3.02 6.92
N ASP A 711 -38.89 -3.51 7.91
CA ASP A 711 -38.36 -4.49 8.86
C ASP A 711 -38.27 -5.87 8.19
N PHE A 712 -37.58 -6.81 8.84
CA PHE A 712 -37.42 -8.19 8.37
C PHE A 712 -38.75 -8.92 8.09
N GLN A 713 -39.90 -8.47 8.62
CA GLN A 713 -41.22 -9.02 8.29
C GLN A 713 -42.15 -7.93 7.78
N TYR A 714 -42.73 -8.12 6.60
CA TYR A 714 -43.59 -7.13 5.99
C TYR A 714 -44.78 -7.75 5.24
N SER A 715 -45.73 -6.92 4.80
CA SER A 715 -46.94 -7.36 4.11
C SER A 715 -47.35 -6.46 2.94
N ILE A 716 -47.93 -7.06 1.90
CA ILE A 716 -48.26 -6.39 0.63
C ILE A 716 -49.74 -6.60 0.29
N ARG A 717 -50.39 -5.57 -0.29
CA ARG A 717 -51.75 -5.60 -0.82
C ARG A 717 -51.96 -4.65 -2.00
N LEU A 718 -52.75 -5.05 -3.00
CA LEU A 718 -53.22 -4.21 -4.12
C LEU A 718 -54.76 -4.08 -4.11
N SER A 719 -55.30 -2.86 -4.25
CA SER A 719 -56.74 -2.55 -4.18
C SER A 719 -57.22 -1.59 -5.28
N ARG A 720 -58.41 -1.82 -5.87
CA ARG A 720 -58.97 -0.98 -6.97
C ARG A 720 -59.71 0.29 -6.49
N MET A 721 -59.64 1.40 -7.23
CA MET A 721 -60.07 2.76 -6.82
C MET A 721 -61.33 3.31 -7.53
N ASN A 722 -61.63 2.97 -8.80
CA ASN A 722 -62.75 3.45 -9.64
C ASN A 722 -62.66 4.93 -10.07
N ASP A 723 -61.96 5.20 -11.19
CA ASP A 723 -61.77 6.50 -11.87
C ASP A 723 -62.73 6.70 -13.08
N ASP A 724 -63.17 7.93 -13.41
CA ASP A 724 -64.15 8.23 -14.46
C ASP A 724 -63.59 8.75 -15.79
N ASN A 725 -62.28 9.04 -15.89
CA ASN A 725 -61.64 9.48 -17.13
C ASN A 725 -60.23 8.89 -17.33
N VAL A 726 -60.15 7.62 -17.72
CA VAL A 726 -58.87 6.92 -17.87
C VAL A 726 -58.25 7.19 -19.26
N GLY A 727 -57.43 8.25 -19.37
CA GLY A 727 -56.58 8.55 -20.55
C GLY A 727 -56.84 9.89 -21.25
N GLY A 728 -55.96 10.25 -22.20
CA GLY A 728 -56.02 11.54 -22.90
C GLY A 728 -57.25 11.71 -23.80
N THR A 729 -57.86 12.91 -23.77
CA THR A 729 -59.02 13.21 -24.61
C THR A 729 -58.60 13.40 -26.08
N GLU A 730 -59.06 12.51 -26.97
CA GLU A 730 -58.73 12.55 -28.39
C GLU A 730 -59.57 13.56 -29.19
N ILE A 731 -58.93 14.34 -30.06
CA ILE A 731 -59.57 15.22 -31.03
C ILE A 731 -58.93 15.14 -32.42
N HIS A 732 -59.69 15.45 -33.46
CA HIS A 732 -59.19 15.67 -34.81
C HIS A 732 -59.19 17.17 -35.12
N LEU A 733 -58.03 17.73 -35.45
CA LEU A 733 -57.94 19.14 -35.83
C LEU A 733 -58.14 19.32 -37.33
N THR A 734 -59.07 20.20 -37.67
CA THR A 734 -59.32 20.67 -39.03
C THR A 734 -59.33 22.20 -39.01
N GLU A 735 -59.21 22.83 -40.18
CA GLU A 735 -59.11 24.30 -40.29
C GLU A 735 -60.19 25.01 -39.46
N GLY A 736 -59.75 25.84 -38.49
CA GLY A 736 -60.64 26.51 -37.53
C GLY A 736 -60.26 26.26 -36.08
N ILE A 737 -61.24 26.45 -35.17
CA ILE A 737 -61.04 26.36 -33.71
C ILE A 737 -61.78 25.15 -33.13
N THR A 738 -61.06 24.27 -32.44
CA THR A 738 -61.59 23.13 -31.65
C THR A 738 -61.43 23.39 -30.15
N SER A 739 -62.32 22.89 -29.30
CA SER A 739 -62.24 23.08 -27.83
C SER A 739 -62.52 21.78 -27.07
N VAL A 740 -61.80 21.53 -25.97
CA VAL A 740 -61.87 20.33 -25.12
C VAL A 740 -61.94 20.72 -23.65
N THR A 741 -62.79 20.08 -22.85
CA THR A 741 -62.90 20.29 -21.40
C THR A 741 -62.38 19.07 -20.62
N LEU A 742 -61.46 19.28 -19.67
CA LEU A 742 -60.87 18.25 -18.81
C LEU A 742 -61.43 18.35 -17.37
N TYR A 743 -61.59 17.23 -16.64
CA TYR A 743 -62.12 17.15 -15.27
C TYR A 743 -61.08 16.51 -14.35
N TYR A 744 -60.81 17.09 -13.18
CA TYR A 744 -59.84 16.54 -12.23
C TYR A 744 -60.60 16.08 -10.98
N ASP A 745 -60.85 14.80 -10.77
CA ASP A 745 -61.85 14.28 -9.82
C ASP A 745 -61.29 13.83 -8.45
N PHE A 746 -59.96 13.63 -8.33
CA PHE A 746 -59.26 13.37 -7.07
C PHE A 746 -57.88 14.05 -7.00
N PRO A 747 -57.20 14.10 -5.83
CA PRO A 747 -55.84 14.65 -5.73
C PRO A 747 -54.84 13.81 -6.56
N TYR A 748 -53.97 14.47 -7.32
CA TYR A 748 -52.98 13.86 -8.25
C TYR A 748 -53.59 13.20 -9.50
N ASP A 749 -54.80 13.61 -9.88
CA ASP A 749 -55.42 13.19 -11.13
C ASP A 749 -54.74 13.85 -12.36
N GLU A 750 -54.40 13.08 -13.39
CA GLU A 750 -53.64 13.54 -14.58
C GLU A 750 -54.53 13.53 -15.84
N GLU A 751 -54.69 14.69 -16.48
CA GLU A 751 -55.52 14.85 -17.69
C GLU A 751 -54.73 15.51 -18.85
N TRP A 752 -54.90 15.03 -20.09
CA TRP A 752 -54.22 15.55 -21.28
C TRP A 752 -55.07 15.45 -22.56
N VAL A 753 -54.63 16.09 -23.66
CA VAL A 753 -55.34 16.08 -24.95
C VAL A 753 -54.45 15.47 -26.04
N VAL A 754 -54.97 14.49 -26.78
CA VAL A 754 -54.31 13.92 -27.97
C VAL A 754 -55.00 14.47 -29.21
N PHE A 755 -54.25 14.97 -30.18
CA PHE A 755 -54.82 15.53 -31.40
C PHE A 755 -54.12 15.06 -32.67
N THR A 756 -54.88 14.90 -33.74
CA THR A 756 -54.39 14.42 -35.04
C THR A 756 -54.59 15.45 -36.15
N LEU A 757 -53.65 15.45 -37.10
CA LEU A 757 -53.61 16.33 -38.27
C LEU A 757 -53.50 15.50 -39.55
N ASP A 758 -54.34 15.78 -40.55
CA ASP A 758 -54.36 15.03 -41.83
C ASP A 758 -53.42 15.60 -42.91
N GLN A 759 -52.87 16.78 -42.65
CA GLN A 759 -51.97 17.51 -43.55
C GLN A 759 -51.10 18.44 -42.72
N THR A 760 -50.06 19.00 -43.32
CA THR A 760 -49.23 19.99 -42.65
C THR A 760 -50.07 21.21 -42.25
N MET A 761 -50.16 21.49 -40.95
CA MET A 761 -50.95 22.59 -40.41
C MET A 761 -50.11 23.46 -39.47
N LYS A 762 -50.41 24.75 -39.50
CA LYS A 762 -50.02 25.70 -38.47
C LYS A 762 -51.04 25.65 -37.34
N VAL A 763 -50.63 25.26 -36.13
CA VAL A 763 -51.52 25.04 -34.98
C VAL A 763 -51.19 26.00 -33.84
N LYS A 764 -52.22 26.52 -33.17
CA LYS A 764 -52.12 27.48 -32.07
C LYS A 764 -53.02 27.13 -30.88
N ILE A 765 -52.53 27.26 -29.64
CA ILE A 765 -53.17 26.71 -28.43
C ILE A 765 -53.41 27.80 -27.36
N TYR A 766 -54.55 27.75 -26.63
CA TYR A 766 -54.89 28.65 -25.51
C TYR A 766 -56.05 28.11 -24.63
N SER A 767 -56.26 28.65 -23.41
CA SER A 767 -57.30 28.19 -22.45
C SER A 767 -58.37 29.25 -22.11
N ASP A 768 -59.51 28.83 -21.55
CA ASP A 768 -60.58 29.72 -21.03
C ASP A 768 -60.34 30.24 -19.60
N ALA A 769 -59.42 29.63 -18.86
CA ALA A 769 -58.97 30.05 -17.54
C ALA A 769 -57.45 29.85 -17.39
N TYR A 770 -56.83 30.55 -16.43
CA TYR A 770 -55.42 30.37 -16.11
C TYR A 770 -55.17 28.95 -15.54
N VAL A 771 -54.27 28.20 -16.18
CA VAL A 771 -53.81 26.89 -15.70
C VAL A 771 -52.46 27.09 -15.01
N SER A 772 -52.35 26.75 -13.72
CA SER A 772 -51.15 26.97 -12.91
C SER A 772 -50.08 25.89 -13.10
N SER A 773 -49.97 25.36 -14.31
CA SER A 773 -49.00 24.35 -14.70
C SER A 773 -48.45 24.65 -16.09
N ASP A 774 -47.16 24.40 -16.24
CA ASP A 774 -46.39 24.41 -17.47
C ASP A 774 -46.90 23.28 -18.41
N TYR A 775 -46.73 23.44 -19.72
CA TYR A 775 -47.24 22.50 -20.73
C TYR A 775 -46.28 22.31 -21.91
N TYR A 776 -46.44 21.21 -22.64
CA TYR A 776 -45.60 20.87 -23.79
C TYR A 776 -46.39 20.14 -24.89
N ILE A 777 -45.83 20.11 -26.12
CA ILE A 777 -46.36 19.35 -27.26
C ILE A 777 -45.32 18.30 -27.67
N ALA A 778 -45.76 17.04 -27.80
CA ALA A 778 -44.93 15.94 -28.28
C ALA A 778 -45.61 15.20 -29.44
N ASP A 779 -44.83 14.66 -30.38
CA ASP A 779 -45.35 13.67 -31.34
C ASP A 779 -45.35 12.25 -30.75
N SER A 780 -45.85 11.30 -31.54
CA SER A 780 -45.93 9.87 -31.16
C SER A 780 -44.58 9.19 -30.93
N GLU A 781 -43.46 9.82 -31.30
CA GLU A 781 -42.10 9.32 -31.11
C GLU A 781 -41.40 10.01 -29.93
N GLY A 782 -42.12 10.84 -29.16
CA GLY A 782 -41.59 11.53 -27.99
C GLY A 782 -40.78 12.78 -28.32
N ARG A 783 -40.72 13.20 -29.59
CA ARG A 783 -39.99 14.41 -29.97
C ARG A 783 -40.76 15.64 -29.50
N LEU A 784 -40.09 16.44 -28.68
CA LEU A 784 -40.66 17.65 -28.08
C LEU A 784 -40.58 18.81 -29.08
N TYR A 785 -41.72 19.45 -29.34
CA TYR A 785 -41.78 20.70 -30.10
C TYR A 785 -41.67 21.85 -29.10
N HIS A 786 -40.46 22.38 -28.93
CA HIS A 786 -40.13 23.29 -27.83
C HIS A 786 -40.85 24.65 -27.92
N HIS A 787 -41.32 25.12 -26.76
CA HIS A 787 -41.80 26.48 -26.53
C HIS A 787 -41.08 27.15 -25.35
N ASN A 788 -41.04 28.50 -25.34
CA ASN A 788 -40.44 29.37 -24.32
C ASN A 788 -41.46 29.89 -23.28
N ALA A 789 -42.52 29.15 -22.91
CA ALA A 789 -43.55 29.64 -21.98
C ALA A 789 -43.80 28.70 -20.80
N ASP A 790 -43.76 29.29 -19.61
CA ASP A 790 -43.88 28.58 -18.33
C ASP A 790 -45.34 28.22 -17.98
N TYR A 791 -46.39 28.83 -18.56
CA TYR A 791 -47.79 28.57 -18.19
C TYR A 791 -48.78 28.80 -19.34
N LEU A 792 -49.86 28.01 -19.41
CA LEU A 792 -50.93 28.24 -20.40
C LEU A 792 -51.86 29.39 -19.95
N LEU A 793 -51.66 30.58 -20.52
CA LEU A 793 -52.43 31.80 -20.23
C LEU A 793 -53.70 31.93 -21.11
N MET A 794 -54.68 32.73 -20.67
CA MET A 794 -55.95 32.95 -21.40
C MET A 794 -55.81 33.63 -22.78
N SER A 795 -54.64 34.20 -23.15
CA SER A 795 -54.54 35.06 -24.34
C SER A 795 -53.22 35.08 -25.13
N GLU A 796 -52.15 34.38 -24.71
CA GLU A 796 -50.92 34.31 -25.49
C GLU A 796 -51.00 33.25 -26.59
N ARG A 797 -50.24 33.46 -27.68
CA ARG A 797 -50.42 32.78 -28.97
C ARG A 797 -49.13 32.04 -29.34
N GLU A 798 -49.10 30.74 -29.15
CA GLU A 798 -47.99 29.90 -29.63
C GLU A 798 -48.34 29.30 -30.98
N GLU A 799 -47.39 29.26 -31.91
CA GLU A 799 -47.62 28.74 -33.27
C GLU A 799 -46.61 27.64 -33.57
N ALA A 800 -47.08 26.42 -33.81
CA ALA A 800 -46.25 25.27 -34.23
C ALA A 800 -46.59 24.88 -35.68
N LEU A 801 -45.57 24.49 -36.46
CA LEU A 801 -45.75 23.85 -37.76
C LEU A 801 -45.67 22.35 -37.56
N LEU A 802 -46.80 21.66 -37.77
CA LEU A 802 -46.92 20.24 -37.50
C LEU A 802 -47.31 19.52 -38.80
N GLU A 803 -46.55 18.48 -39.12
CA GLU A 803 -46.78 17.59 -40.27
C GLU A 803 -47.99 16.67 -40.01
N PRO A 804 -48.53 15.97 -41.04
CA PRO A 804 -49.59 15.00 -40.81
C PRO A 804 -49.13 13.94 -39.82
N GLY A 805 -49.85 13.81 -38.70
CA GLY A 805 -49.42 12.98 -37.58
C GLY A 805 -50.29 13.12 -36.34
N THR A 806 -49.91 12.40 -35.29
CA THR A 806 -50.57 12.41 -33.98
C THR A 806 -49.68 13.10 -32.96
N TYR A 807 -50.26 14.02 -32.20
CA TYR A 807 -49.58 14.87 -31.23
C TYR A 807 -50.32 14.85 -29.90
N MET A 808 -49.64 15.16 -28.80
CA MET A 808 -50.25 15.30 -27.48
C MET A 808 -49.90 16.64 -26.82
N VAL A 809 -50.80 17.14 -25.99
CA VAL A 809 -50.59 18.29 -25.09
C VAL A 809 -50.82 17.85 -23.65
N LYS A 810 -49.79 17.95 -22.81
CA LYS A 810 -49.81 17.53 -21.39
C LYS A 810 -49.28 18.64 -20.46
N PHE A 811 -49.69 18.59 -19.19
CA PHE A 811 -49.32 19.55 -18.13
C PHE A 811 -48.34 18.91 -17.12
N HIS A 812 -47.36 19.66 -16.61
CA HIS A 812 -46.25 19.17 -15.77
C HIS A 812 -46.51 19.05 -14.25
N ARG A 813 -47.47 19.77 -13.65
CA ARG A 813 -47.71 19.82 -12.19
C ARG A 813 -49.16 19.57 -11.81
N ASP A 814 -49.40 19.22 -10.55
CA ASP A 814 -50.72 19.00 -9.95
C ASP A 814 -51.68 20.16 -10.22
N VAL A 815 -52.73 19.87 -10.99
CA VAL A 815 -53.87 20.74 -11.19
C VAL A 815 -54.84 20.57 -10.02
N GLU A 816 -55.46 21.65 -9.53
CA GLU A 816 -56.33 21.59 -8.34
C GLU A 816 -57.48 20.58 -8.52
N SER A 817 -57.57 19.60 -7.61
CA SER A 817 -58.65 18.59 -7.59
C SER A 817 -60.03 19.23 -7.48
N SER A 818 -61.02 18.59 -8.09
CA SER A 818 -62.44 18.99 -8.19
C SER A 818 -62.69 20.26 -9.02
N ARG A 819 -61.94 20.44 -10.12
CA ARG A 819 -62.10 21.54 -11.11
C ARG A 819 -62.16 21.02 -12.55
N SER A 820 -62.58 21.87 -13.49
CA SER A 820 -62.52 21.62 -14.94
C SER A 820 -62.02 22.83 -15.73
N TYR A 821 -61.29 22.60 -16.83
CA TYR A 821 -60.66 23.61 -17.69
C TYR A 821 -60.96 23.36 -19.17
N THR A 822 -61.17 24.41 -19.99
CA THR A 822 -61.43 24.24 -21.44
C THR A 822 -60.28 24.77 -22.31
N ILE A 823 -59.56 23.84 -22.98
CA ILE A 823 -58.43 24.11 -23.88
C ILE A 823 -58.92 24.30 -25.33
N LYS A 824 -58.28 25.20 -26.09
CA LYS A 824 -58.67 25.58 -27.45
C LYS A 824 -57.50 25.51 -28.43
N PHE A 825 -57.77 24.97 -29.62
CA PHE A 825 -56.80 24.75 -30.71
C PHE A 825 -57.28 25.47 -31.97
N GLU A 826 -56.52 26.44 -32.49
CA GLU A 826 -56.74 27.19 -33.74
C GLU A 826 -55.76 26.68 -34.82
N SER A 827 -56.25 26.08 -35.90
CA SER A 827 -55.40 25.45 -36.93
C SER A 827 -55.63 25.98 -38.35
N THR A 828 -54.56 26.12 -39.15
CA THR A 828 -54.58 26.63 -40.54
C THR A 828 -53.68 25.77 -41.45
N PRO A 829 -54.16 25.24 -42.59
CA PRO A 829 -53.36 24.36 -43.47
C PRO A 829 -52.30 25.12 -44.30
N LEU A 830 -51.16 24.45 -44.59
CA LEU A 830 -50.09 24.92 -45.46
C LEU A 830 -49.96 24.00 -46.68
N SER A 831 -49.66 24.54 -47.87
CA SER A 831 -49.56 23.76 -49.11
C SER A 831 -48.24 24.01 -49.85
N GLY A 832 -47.34 23.04 -49.85
CA GLY A 832 -46.05 23.02 -50.55
C GLY A 832 -45.00 22.16 -49.82
N ASP A 833 -44.23 21.35 -50.56
CA ASP A 833 -43.14 20.49 -50.06
C ASP A 833 -41.87 21.32 -49.79
N VAL A 834 -41.30 21.20 -48.59
CA VAL A 834 -40.10 21.92 -48.15
C VAL A 834 -39.27 21.05 -47.17
N SER A 835 -38.60 19.97 -47.62
CA SER A 835 -37.35 19.39 -47.03
C SER A 835 -36.81 18.17 -47.82
N GLY A 836 -35.47 18.01 -47.96
CA GLY A 836 -34.75 17.06 -48.84
C GLY A 836 -34.54 15.60 -48.36
N ASP A 837 -34.30 14.67 -49.30
CA ASP A 837 -34.35 13.19 -49.15
C ASP A 837 -33.11 12.50 -48.52
N LYS A 838 -33.30 11.42 -47.73
CA LYS A 838 -32.27 10.55 -47.07
C LYS A 838 -31.64 9.46 -47.96
N MET A 839 -31.78 9.51 -49.28
CA MET A 839 -31.41 8.41 -50.20
C MET A 839 -30.14 8.74 -51.00
N LEU A 840 -29.15 7.82 -51.02
CA LEU A 840 -27.92 7.95 -51.83
C LEU A 840 -28.20 7.78 -53.34
N THR A 841 -28.75 8.81 -53.98
CA THR A 841 -29.27 8.77 -55.36
C THR A 841 -28.32 9.31 -56.43
N GLN A 842 -27.17 9.86 -56.05
CA GLN A 842 -26.22 10.50 -56.98
C GLN A 842 -25.01 9.61 -57.30
N ALA A 843 -24.36 9.87 -58.44
CA ALA A 843 -23.23 9.07 -58.91
C ALA A 843 -21.87 9.42 -58.26
N SER A 844 -21.75 10.58 -57.61
CA SER A 844 -20.58 10.99 -56.82
C SER A 844 -20.96 12.12 -55.85
N TYR A 845 -20.52 12.03 -54.60
CA TYR A 845 -20.71 13.05 -53.56
C TYR A 845 -19.46 13.93 -53.38
N GLU A 846 -19.62 15.12 -52.80
CA GLU A 846 -18.47 15.98 -52.51
C GLU A 846 -17.59 15.36 -51.42
N PRO A 847 -16.25 15.49 -51.49
CA PRO A 847 -15.37 14.89 -50.49
C PRO A 847 -15.44 15.64 -49.16
N LEU A 848 -15.51 14.88 -48.06
CA LEU A 848 -15.25 15.37 -46.71
C LEU A 848 -13.73 15.60 -46.56
N ILE A 849 -13.33 16.74 -46.03
CA ILE A 849 -11.92 17.14 -45.92
C ILE A 849 -11.52 17.20 -44.44
N ILE A 850 -10.35 16.67 -44.09
CA ILE A 850 -9.75 16.82 -42.75
C ILE A 850 -9.29 18.28 -42.57
N GLY A 851 -9.70 18.91 -41.47
CA GLY A 851 -9.56 20.33 -41.17
C GLY A 851 -10.85 21.13 -41.37
N ASP A 852 -10.72 22.45 -41.52
CA ASP A 852 -11.88 23.36 -41.62
C ASP A 852 -12.61 23.26 -42.97
N MET A 853 -13.94 23.13 -42.93
CA MET A 853 -14.82 23.26 -44.09
C MET A 853 -16.14 23.97 -43.76
N THR A 854 -16.81 24.52 -44.77
CA THR A 854 -18.11 25.20 -44.62
C THR A 854 -19.20 24.41 -45.34
N VAL A 855 -20.29 24.10 -44.65
CA VAL A 855 -21.50 23.47 -45.22
C VAL A 855 -22.57 24.55 -45.44
N LEU A 856 -23.25 24.53 -46.59
CA LEU A 856 -24.14 25.59 -47.06
C LEU A 856 -25.55 25.06 -47.33
N PHE A 857 -26.53 25.49 -46.52
CA PHE A 857 -27.94 25.12 -46.63
C PHE A 857 -28.75 26.20 -47.38
N GLU A 858 -29.47 25.80 -48.44
CA GLU A 858 -30.18 26.66 -49.38
C GLU A 858 -31.61 27.06 -48.93
N ALA A 859 -32.20 26.39 -47.91
CA ALA A 859 -33.56 26.64 -47.40
C ALA A 859 -33.75 26.22 -45.92
N LYS A 860 -34.85 26.65 -45.28
CA LYS A 860 -35.30 26.04 -44.00
C LYS A 860 -35.49 24.54 -44.21
N TRP A 861 -34.89 23.74 -43.33
CA TRP A 861 -34.94 22.26 -43.34
C TRP A 861 -34.15 21.57 -44.48
N ASP A 862 -33.11 22.20 -45.02
CA ASP A 862 -32.23 21.63 -46.07
C ASP A 862 -31.18 20.63 -45.53
N ARG A 863 -30.68 19.72 -46.40
CA ARG A 863 -29.77 18.61 -46.02
C ARG A 863 -28.70 18.32 -47.11
N ASP A 864 -27.44 18.13 -46.70
CA ASP A 864 -26.29 17.89 -47.59
C ASP A 864 -25.49 16.61 -47.27
N ILE A 865 -24.85 15.97 -48.25
CA ILE A 865 -24.10 14.70 -48.10
C ILE A 865 -22.67 14.80 -48.68
N TYR A 866 -21.68 14.34 -47.91
CA TYR A 866 -20.25 14.27 -48.26
C TYR A 866 -19.68 12.84 -48.15
N GLN A 867 -18.54 12.55 -48.80
CA GLN A 867 -17.88 11.23 -48.81
C GLN A 867 -16.44 11.25 -48.26
N PHE A 868 -16.03 10.24 -47.50
CA PHE A 868 -14.67 10.09 -46.94
C PHE A 868 -14.07 8.71 -47.25
N THR A 869 -12.73 8.56 -47.37
CA THR A 869 -12.08 7.26 -47.65
C THR A 869 -10.76 7.11 -46.90
N THR A 870 -10.56 5.96 -46.22
CA THR A 870 -9.37 5.64 -45.42
C THR A 870 -8.78 4.26 -45.76
N GLU A 871 -7.45 4.10 -45.62
CA GLU A 871 -6.70 2.85 -45.86
C GLU A 871 -6.39 2.04 -44.59
N GLN A 872 -6.53 2.65 -43.41
CA GLN A 872 -6.30 2.05 -42.09
C GLN A 872 -7.50 2.36 -41.18
N LYS A 873 -7.63 1.62 -40.07
CA LYS A 873 -8.64 1.94 -39.06
C LYS A 873 -8.30 3.30 -38.46
N VAL A 874 -9.25 4.22 -38.49
CA VAL A 874 -9.09 5.59 -37.99
C VAL A 874 -10.37 6.01 -37.28
N ASP A 875 -10.24 6.89 -36.30
CA ASP A 875 -11.36 7.57 -35.67
C ASP A 875 -11.44 9.01 -36.20
N LEU A 876 -12.65 9.45 -36.54
CA LEU A 876 -12.93 10.83 -36.97
C LEU A 876 -13.80 11.57 -35.95
N GLN A 877 -13.42 12.81 -35.66
CA GLN A 877 -14.21 13.73 -34.84
C GLN A 877 -14.66 14.96 -35.63
N PHE A 878 -15.88 15.45 -35.37
CA PHE A 878 -16.49 16.60 -36.05
C PHE A 878 -16.80 17.72 -35.04
N PHE A 879 -16.13 18.87 -35.17
CA PHE A 879 -16.43 20.08 -34.41
C PHE A 879 -17.31 21.03 -35.23
N ARG A 880 -18.32 21.66 -34.62
CA ARG A 880 -19.29 22.54 -35.29
C ARG A 880 -19.68 23.72 -34.40
N ASP A 881 -19.91 24.90 -35.01
CA ASP A 881 -20.22 26.14 -34.27
C ASP A 881 -21.74 26.40 -34.08
N GLN A 882 -22.64 25.60 -34.69
CA GLN A 882 -24.09 25.86 -34.71
C GLN A 882 -24.96 24.59 -34.87
N ASP A 883 -26.30 24.73 -34.70
CA ASP A 883 -27.30 23.65 -34.64
C ASP A 883 -27.43 22.83 -35.96
N VAL A 884 -26.47 21.93 -36.21
CA VAL A 884 -26.43 21.04 -37.38
C VAL A 884 -26.13 19.60 -36.97
N THR A 885 -27.02 18.65 -37.28
CA THR A 885 -26.82 17.23 -36.97
C THR A 885 -25.91 16.57 -38.02
N VAL A 886 -24.99 15.69 -37.59
CA VAL A 886 -24.11 14.88 -38.47
C VAL A 886 -24.49 13.41 -38.36
N CYS A 887 -24.65 12.73 -39.50
CA CYS A 887 -25.00 11.31 -39.53
C CYS A 887 -24.18 10.52 -40.55
N GLU A 888 -23.67 9.34 -40.19
CA GLU A 888 -23.10 8.39 -41.14
C GLU A 888 -24.22 7.59 -41.82
N ILE A 889 -24.20 7.52 -43.14
CA ILE A 889 -25.12 6.69 -43.91
C ILE A 889 -24.57 5.26 -43.98
N THR A 890 -25.01 4.42 -43.05
CA THR A 890 -24.61 3.01 -42.96
C THR A 890 -25.29 2.15 -44.04
N SER A 891 -26.50 2.53 -44.48
CA SER A 891 -27.18 1.91 -45.64
C SER A 891 -28.26 2.84 -46.24
N PRO A 892 -28.74 2.61 -47.48
CA PRO A 892 -29.74 3.50 -48.11
C PRO A 892 -31.02 3.67 -47.27
N GLY A 893 -31.25 4.89 -46.77
CA GLY A 893 -32.40 5.23 -45.93
C GLY A 893 -32.19 5.04 -44.42
N VAL A 894 -31.01 4.56 -44.00
CA VAL A 894 -30.61 4.43 -42.58
C VAL A 894 -29.39 5.30 -42.34
N ALA A 895 -29.50 6.21 -41.39
CA ALA A 895 -28.42 7.10 -40.97
C ALA A 895 -28.21 6.93 -39.47
N ASP A 896 -26.96 6.76 -39.08
CA ASP A 896 -26.54 6.73 -37.68
C ASP A 896 -26.07 8.14 -37.30
N CYS A 897 -26.88 8.83 -36.51
CA CYS A 897 -26.69 10.25 -36.19
C CYS A 897 -26.07 10.37 -34.81
N LYS A 898 -24.90 10.99 -34.76
CA LYS A 898 -24.17 11.22 -33.51
C LYS A 898 -24.32 12.66 -33.06
N TRP A 899 -24.40 12.86 -31.74
CA TRP A 899 -24.47 14.19 -31.15
C TRP A 899 -23.07 14.81 -31.11
N GLU A 900 -22.95 16.03 -30.59
CA GLU A 900 -21.69 16.77 -30.57
C GLU A 900 -20.62 15.97 -29.79
N SER A 901 -19.38 15.96 -30.29
CA SER A 901 -18.18 15.32 -29.70
C SER A 901 -17.97 13.81 -29.91
N GLU A 902 -18.97 13.02 -30.30
CA GLU A 902 -18.82 11.57 -30.45
C GLU A 902 -18.00 11.14 -31.69
N LEU A 903 -17.13 10.14 -31.53
CA LEU A 903 -16.25 9.63 -32.59
C LEU A 903 -16.96 8.73 -33.61
N PHE A 904 -16.59 8.85 -34.89
CA PHE A 904 -16.93 7.87 -35.93
C PHE A 904 -15.73 6.95 -36.20
N THR A 905 -15.82 5.71 -35.72
CA THR A 905 -14.81 4.67 -36.01
C THR A 905 -15.00 4.10 -37.40
N LEU A 906 -14.02 4.35 -38.28
CA LEU A 906 -14.09 3.95 -39.67
C LEU A 906 -13.15 2.78 -39.95
N GLU A 907 -13.73 1.69 -40.45
CA GLU A 907 -12.97 0.59 -41.04
C GLU A 907 -12.40 1.01 -42.41
N PRO A 908 -11.34 0.35 -42.93
CA PRO A 908 -10.79 0.66 -44.25
C PRO A 908 -11.84 0.58 -45.37
N GLY A 909 -12.19 1.73 -45.97
CA GLY A 909 -13.33 1.82 -46.89
C GLY A 909 -13.74 3.25 -47.28
N THR A 910 -14.85 3.37 -48.02
CA THR A 910 -15.49 4.65 -48.38
C THR A 910 -16.79 4.83 -47.59
N HIS A 911 -16.90 5.94 -46.88
CA HIS A 911 -18.00 6.28 -45.97
C HIS A 911 -18.72 7.56 -46.42
N TYR A 912 -19.98 7.75 -46.03
CA TYR A 912 -20.81 8.90 -46.43
C TYR A 912 -21.43 9.58 -45.20
N PHE A 913 -21.33 10.90 -45.12
CA PHE A 913 -21.79 11.70 -43.99
C PHE A 913 -22.83 12.73 -44.44
N MET A 914 -23.93 12.86 -43.71
CA MET A 914 -25.06 13.75 -43.97
C MET A 914 -25.16 14.84 -42.89
N PHE A 915 -25.48 16.08 -43.30
CA PHE A 915 -25.65 17.25 -42.43
C PHE A 915 -27.08 17.81 -42.54
N GLU A 916 -27.73 18.14 -41.42
CA GLU A 916 -29.11 18.68 -41.37
C GLU A 916 -29.20 19.95 -40.48
N THR A 917 -29.87 21.04 -40.91
CA THR A 917 -30.03 22.31 -40.12
C THR A 917 -31.27 22.33 -39.21
N LEU A 918 -31.13 22.85 -37.98
CA LEU A 918 -32.25 23.13 -37.05
C LEU A 918 -32.66 24.62 -37.02
N SER A 919 -32.05 25.46 -37.87
CA SER A 919 -32.26 26.91 -37.88
C SER A 919 -33.57 27.35 -38.54
N HIS A 920 -34.16 28.42 -38.03
CA HIS A 920 -35.38 29.04 -38.57
C HIS A 920 -35.12 30.07 -39.69
N GLU A 921 -33.90 30.15 -40.22
CA GLU A 921 -33.52 31.11 -41.28
C GLU A 921 -33.66 30.52 -42.69
N ASP A 922 -34.02 31.36 -43.67
CA ASP A 922 -34.29 30.92 -45.06
C ASP A 922 -33.04 30.47 -45.85
N THR A 923 -31.83 30.77 -45.38
CA THR A 923 -30.53 30.28 -45.90
C THR A 923 -29.54 30.25 -44.75
N TYR A 924 -28.77 29.19 -44.60
CA TYR A 924 -27.94 28.97 -43.41
C TYR A 924 -26.58 28.36 -43.78
N SER A 925 -25.51 28.71 -43.07
CA SER A 925 -24.16 28.17 -43.35
C SER A 925 -23.45 27.88 -42.05
N VAL A 926 -22.88 26.68 -41.91
CA VAL A 926 -22.12 26.27 -40.72
C VAL A 926 -20.67 26.00 -41.09
N ASN A 927 -19.74 26.42 -40.24
CA ASN A 927 -18.35 25.99 -40.32
C ASN A 927 -18.18 24.75 -39.44
N ILE A 928 -17.48 23.76 -39.95
CA ILE A 928 -17.12 22.53 -39.24
C ILE A 928 -15.61 22.28 -39.36
N HIS A 929 -15.02 21.61 -38.37
CA HIS A 929 -13.65 21.12 -38.38
C HIS A 929 -13.67 19.60 -38.22
N VAL A 930 -12.90 18.87 -39.06
CA VAL A 930 -12.83 17.40 -39.00
C VAL A 930 -11.42 16.96 -38.64
N GLU A 931 -11.27 16.17 -37.57
CA GLU A 931 -9.98 15.69 -37.04
C GLU A 931 -9.84 14.17 -37.17
N MET A 932 -8.59 13.67 -37.29
CA MET A 932 -8.23 12.25 -37.45
C MET A 932 -7.13 11.86 -36.44
N LEU A 933 -7.31 10.76 -35.70
CA LEU A 933 -6.47 10.37 -34.55
C LEU A 933 -5.73 9.02 -34.77
N MET A 934 -4.54 8.82 -34.15
CA MET A 934 -3.69 7.60 -34.24
C MET A 934 -2.90 7.31 -32.94
N ASP A 935 -3.02 6.09 -32.39
CA ASP A 935 -2.38 5.57 -31.16
C ASP A 935 -0.90 5.14 -31.36
N LEU A 936 0.03 5.58 -30.47
CA LEU A 936 1.49 5.47 -30.64
C LEU A 936 2.31 4.99 -29.41
N SER A 937 1.76 4.86 -28.20
CA SER A 937 2.50 4.51 -26.96
C SER A 937 1.83 3.35 -26.21
N ASP A 938 2.62 2.36 -25.78
CA ASP A 938 2.11 1.18 -25.06
C ASP A 938 3.21 0.55 -24.17
N GLU A 939 2.86 -0.51 -23.42
CA GLU A 939 3.79 -1.24 -22.54
C GLU A 939 5.07 -1.71 -23.26
N ASN A 940 4.97 -2.04 -24.55
CA ASN A 940 6.06 -2.54 -25.39
C ASN A 940 6.85 -1.42 -26.08
N ASN A 941 6.32 -0.18 -26.08
CA ASN A 941 6.89 0.97 -26.76
C ASN A 941 6.91 2.23 -25.85
N LYS A 942 7.69 2.16 -24.76
CA LYS A 942 7.86 3.26 -23.79
C LYS A 942 8.65 4.44 -24.35
N ILE A 943 8.14 5.65 -24.18
CA ILE A 943 8.73 6.87 -24.76
C ILE A 943 9.65 7.58 -23.75
N PRO A 944 10.93 7.89 -24.08
CA PRO A 944 11.80 8.66 -23.20
C PRO A 944 11.43 10.16 -23.13
N VAL A 945 11.41 10.72 -21.92
CA VAL A 945 11.12 12.15 -21.64
C VAL A 945 12.17 12.77 -20.71
N GLU A 946 12.31 14.09 -20.74
CA GLU A 946 13.31 14.84 -19.96
C GLU A 946 12.65 15.77 -18.93
N ILE A 947 13.19 15.81 -17.71
CA ILE A 947 12.74 16.75 -16.66
C ILE A 947 12.97 18.19 -17.14
N GLY A 948 11.93 19.02 -17.00
CA GLY A 948 11.87 20.41 -17.43
C GLY A 948 11.43 20.61 -18.88
N VAL A 949 11.06 19.54 -19.59
CA VAL A 949 10.56 19.58 -20.97
C VAL A 949 9.14 19.00 -21.02
N PRO A 950 8.12 19.78 -21.42
CA PRO A 950 6.76 19.26 -21.54
C PRO A 950 6.65 18.25 -22.68
N PHE A 951 5.77 17.25 -22.50
CA PHE A 951 5.45 16.26 -23.51
C PHE A 951 3.93 16.04 -23.60
N GLU A 952 3.47 15.41 -24.68
CA GLU A 952 2.04 15.16 -24.95
C GLU A 952 1.70 13.70 -24.62
N ALA A 953 0.59 13.51 -23.90
CA ALA A 953 -0.05 12.22 -23.67
C ALA A 953 -1.44 12.23 -24.31
N ILE A 954 -1.78 11.16 -25.03
CA ILE A 954 -3.00 11.09 -25.84
C ILE A 954 -3.78 9.89 -25.35
N ILE A 955 -4.90 10.14 -24.67
CA ILE A 955 -5.76 9.06 -24.15
C ILE A 955 -6.96 8.93 -25.08
N GLU A 956 -7.04 7.81 -25.81
CA GLU A 956 -8.02 7.68 -26.89
C GLU A 956 -9.37 7.11 -26.46
N ARG A 957 -9.43 6.40 -25.32
CA ARG A 957 -10.64 5.78 -24.78
C ARG A 957 -10.47 5.32 -23.34
N ASP A 958 -11.58 4.95 -22.70
CA ASP A 958 -11.55 4.37 -21.35
C ASP A 958 -10.65 3.13 -21.28
N GLY A 959 -9.72 3.14 -20.32
CA GLY A 959 -8.77 2.05 -20.08
C GLY A 959 -7.51 2.05 -20.96
N ASP A 960 -7.28 3.12 -21.74
CA ASP A 960 -6.03 3.34 -22.46
C ASP A 960 -4.90 3.84 -21.53
N LEU A 961 -3.68 3.34 -21.74
CA LEU A 961 -2.51 3.56 -20.86
C LEU A 961 -1.25 3.88 -21.67
N ASP A 962 -0.72 5.08 -21.46
CA ASP A 962 0.51 5.57 -22.06
C ASP A 962 1.73 5.41 -21.14
N TYR A 963 2.89 5.08 -21.70
CA TYR A 963 4.12 4.74 -20.94
C TYR A 963 5.32 5.61 -21.30
N TYR A 964 5.92 6.25 -20.28
CA TYR A 964 7.07 7.15 -20.41
C TYR A 964 8.23 6.77 -19.48
N THR A 965 9.47 7.15 -19.83
CA THR A 965 10.68 6.90 -19.00
C THR A 965 11.49 8.18 -18.79
N PHE A 966 12.03 8.38 -17.58
CA PHE A 966 12.86 9.54 -17.23
C PHE A 966 13.90 9.21 -16.14
N GLU A 967 14.90 10.08 -15.97
CA GLU A 967 16.04 9.89 -15.06
C GLU A 967 16.15 11.05 -14.06
N VAL A 968 16.44 10.72 -12.81
CA VAL A 968 16.72 11.68 -11.72
C VAL A 968 18.18 11.54 -11.30
N THR A 969 18.92 12.65 -11.27
CA THR A 969 20.38 12.63 -11.02
C THR A 969 20.79 12.97 -9.59
N GLU A 970 19.96 13.72 -8.88
CA GLU A 970 20.14 14.13 -7.49
C GLU A 970 18.76 14.16 -6.82
N HIS A 971 18.73 14.04 -5.50
CA HIS A 971 17.49 14.11 -4.73
C HIS A 971 16.84 15.49 -4.89
N GLN A 972 15.61 15.54 -5.41
CA GLN A 972 14.90 16.79 -5.71
C GLN A 972 13.38 16.62 -5.71
N HIS A 973 12.68 17.75 -5.53
CA HIS A 973 11.23 17.86 -5.72
C HIS A 973 10.91 18.14 -7.19
N ILE A 974 9.88 17.48 -7.70
CA ILE A 974 9.40 17.62 -9.08
C ILE A 974 7.91 17.93 -9.02
N GLU A 975 7.50 19.01 -9.66
CA GLU A 975 6.12 19.33 -9.98
C GLU A 975 5.70 18.51 -11.20
N PHE A 976 4.80 17.55 -10.98
CA PHE A 976 4.05 16.85 -12.01
C PHE A 976 2.75 17.62 -12.25
N ASP A 977 2.52 18.03 -13.49
CA ASP A 977 1.31 18.77 -13.85
C ASP A 977 0.82 18.34 -15.23
N VAL A 978 -0.48 18.07 -15.34
CA VAL A 978 -1.17 17.72 -16.57
C VAL A 978 -2.10 18.89 -16.90
N VAL A 979 -1.69 19.72 -17.86
CA VAL A 979 -2.43 20.91 -18.26
C VAL A 979 -3.79 20.50 -18.80
N ASP A 980 -4.85 21.11 -18.23
CA ASP A 980 -6.26 20.85 -18.54
C ASP A 980 -6.74 19.40 -18.24
N GLY A 981 -5.92 18.59 -17.55
CA GLY A 981 -6.21 17.20 -17.19
C GLY A 981 -7.08 17.06 -15.94
N HIS A 982 -8.39 17.27 -16.06
CA HIS A 982 -9.29 17.22 -14.91
C HIS A 982 -9.58 15.79 -14.37
N SER A 983 -9.11 14.71 -14.99
CA SER A 983 -9.34 13.33 -14.49
C SER A 983 -8.20 12.32 -14.80
N ALA A 984 -7.02 12.78 -15.24
CA ALA A 984 -5.89 11.90 -15.54
C ALA A 984 -5.30 11.26 -14.28
N SER A 985 -5.17 9.93 -14.30
CA SER A 985 -4.44 9.17 -13.30
C SER A 985 -3.03 8.86 -13.81
N ALA A 986 -2.02 9.20 -13.01
CA ALA A 986 -0.63 8.86 -13.34
C ALA A 986 0.01 8.03 -12.23
N GLU A 987 0.84 7.06 -12.61
CA GLU A 987 1.56 6.19 -11.68
C GLU A 987 3.05 6.20 -12.00
N ILE A 988 3.90 6.26 -10.98
CA ILE A 988 5.36 6.30 -11.14
C ILE A 988 5.97 5.06 -10.50
N TYR A 989 6.84 4.37 -11.24
CA TYR A 989 7.51 3.13 -10.83
C TYR A 989 9.03 3.30 -10.83
N ASN A 990 9.72 2.63 -9.90
CA ASN A 990 11.19 2.58 -9.85
C ASN A 990 11.77 1.51 -10.79
N SER A 991 13.10 1.38 -10.82
CA SER A 991 13.82 0.40 -11.64
C SER A 991 13.56 -1.08 -11.28
N GLN A 992 13.05 -1.34 -10.08
CA GLN A 992 12.70 -2.66 -9.54
C GLN A 992 11.25 -3.06 -9.87
N GLY A 993 10.45 -2.11 -10.37
CA GLY A 993 9.03 -2.32 -10.69
C GLY A 993 8.08 -1.97 -9.54
N ASP A 994 8.56 -1.36 -8.47
CA ASP A 994 7.72 -0.93 -7.34
C ASP A 994 7.06 0.42 -7.65
N MET A 995 5.75 0.53 -7.41
CA MET A 995 5.01 1.79 -7.54
C MET A 995 5.41 2.73 -6.39
N ILE A 996 5.91 3.92 -6.74
CA ILE A 996 6.35 4.95 -5.81
C ILE A 996 5.25 5.99 -5.58
N TYR A 997 4.55 6.38 -6.65
CA TYR A 997 3.49 7.38 -6.58
C TYR A 997 2.27 6.98 -7.40
N LYS A 998 1.10 7.37 -6.88
CA LYS A 998 -0.17 7.42 -7.60
C LYS A 998 -0.71 8.84 -7.52
N ILE A 999 -0.96 9.42 -8.69
CA ILE A 999 -1.33 10.82 -8.90
C ILE A 999 -2.76 10.83 -9.42
N TYR A 1000 -3.63 11.58 -8.76
CA TYR A 1000 -5.02 11.76 -9.16
C TYR A 1000 -5.21 13.20 -9.65
N TYR A 1001 -6.08 13.40 -10.63
CA TYR A 1001 -6.44 14.73 -11.15
C TYR A 1001 -5.27 15.51 -11.78
N GLY A 1002 -4.26 14.80 -12.29
CA GLY A 1002 -3.24 15.40 -13.15
C GLY A 1002 -2.20 16.31 -12.48
N TYR A 1003 -2.28 16.65 -11.19
CA TYR A 1003 -1.29 17.52 -10.54
C TYR A 1003 -0.75 16.92 -9.24
N LYS A 1004 0.57 16.91 -9.05
CA LYS A 1004 1.22 16.56 -7.77
C LYS A 1004 2.66 17.05 -7.70
N ILE A 1005 3.09 17.51 -6.54
CA ILE A 1005 4.52 17.66 -6.24
C ILE A 1005 5.04 16.35 -5.64
N ILE A 1006 6.09 15.78 -6.22
CA ILE A 1006 6.68 14.49 -5.86
C ILE A 1006 8.16 14.64 -5.51
N GLU A 1007 8.67 13.77 -4.65
CA GLU A 1007 10.06 13.74 -4.20
C GLU A 1007 10.74 12.48 -4.73
N LEU A 1008 11.83 12.61 -5.48
CA LEU A 1008 12.54 11.46 -6.05
C LEU A 1008 14.05 11.50 -5.76
N ILE A 1009 14.61 10.33 -5.47
CA ILE A 1009 16.06 10.11 -5.31
C ILE A 1009 16.72 9.79 -6.66
N PRO A 1010 18.06 9.78 -6.76
CA PRO A 1010 18.74 9.43 -8.00
C PRO A 1010 18.35 8.03 -8.51
N GLY A 1011 17.87 7.93 -9.74
CA GLY A 1011 17.41 6.67 -10.31
C GLY A 1011 16.64 6.81 -11.62
N SER A 1012 16.34 5.66 -12.22
CA SER A 1012 15.53 5.52 -13.43
C SER A 1012 14.08 5.24 -13.07
N TYR A 1013 13.15 5.93 -13.71
CA TYR A 1013 11.72 5.84 -13.40
C TYR A 1013 10.87 5.65 -14.66
N VAL A 1014 9.70 5.01 -14.47
CA VAL A 1014 8.66 4.85 -15.49
C VAL A 1014 7.42 5.59 -15.02
N ILE A 1015 6.82 6.42 -15.87
CA ILE A 1015 5.51 7.04 -15.65
C ILE A 1015 4.49 6.34 -16.53
N VAL A 1016 3.35 5.96 -15.94
CA VAL A 1016 2.18 5.43 -16.64
C VAL A 1016 1.07 6.46 -16.51
N ILE A 1017 0.43 6.85 -17.60
CA ILE A 1017 -0.64 7.86 -17.61
C ILE A 1017 -1.87 7.23 -18.25
N GLY A 1018 -3.03 7.37 -17.61
CA GLY A 1018 -4.30 6.89 -18.14
C GLY A 1018 -5.49 7.58 -17.49
N GLU A 1019 -6.65 7.56 -18.16
CA GLU A 1019 -7.89 8.14 -17.66
C GLU A 1019 -8.95 7.06 -17.40
N ASN A 1020 -9.78 7.25 -16.36
CA ASN A 1020 -11.02 6.51 -16.19
C ASN A 1020 -12.17 7.37 -16.70
N ILE A 1021 -12.55 7.14 -17.96
CA ILE A 1021 -13.63 7.85 -18.63
C ILE A 1021 -14.81 6.92 -18.88
N SER A 1022 -15.40 6.42 -17.79
CA SER A 1022 -16.56 5.51 -17.81
C SER A 1022 -17.80 6.01 -18.60
N LEU A 1023 -17.79 7.24 -19.12
CA LEU A 1023 -18.87 7.85 -19.90
C LEU A 1023 -18.40 8.85 -20.99
N ALA A 1024 -17.11 8.96 -21.33
CA ALA A 1024 -16.64 9.95 -22.31
C ALA A 1024 -16.28 9.30 -23.66
N ASP A 1025 -16.95 9.75 -24.73
CA ASP A 1025 -16.68 9.38 -26.12
C ASP A 1025 -15.67 10.33 -26.80
N GLU A 1026 -14.79 10.98 -26.03
CA GLU A 1026 -13.84 12.02 -26.47
C GLU A 1026 -12.37 11.57 -26.31
N VAL A 1027 -11.48 12.00 -27.21
CA VAL A 1027 -10.02 11.82 -27.08
C VAL A 1027 -9.41 12.98 -26.32
N TYR A 1028 -8.58 12.66 -25.33
CA TYR A 1028 -7.96 13.66 -24.49
C TYR A 1028 -6.50 13.85 -24.86
N HIS A 1029 -6.15 15.11 -25.18
CA HIS A 1029 -4.78 15.55 -25.39
C HIS A 1029 -4.30 16.28 -24.15
N PHE A 1030 -3.35 15.67 -23.46
CA PHE A 1030 -2.79 16.18 -22.23
C PHE A 1030 -1.37 16.68 -22.46
N ILE A 1031 -1.09 17.90 -22.01
CA ILE A 1031 0.29 18.37 -21.92
C ILE A 1031 0.78 18.06 -20.51
N VAL A 1032 1.79 17.19 -20.41
CA VAL A 1032 2.38 16.76 -19.15
C VAL A 1032 3.70 17.52 -18.91
N ASN A 1033 3.81 18.11 -17.74
CA ASN A 1033 4.96 18.85 -17.25
C ASN A 1033 5.62 18.05 -16.11
N LEU A 1034 6.96 17.98 -16.15
CA LEU A 1034 7.79 17.45 -15.07
C LEU A 1034 8.83 18.51 -14.70
N ASN A 1035 8.48 19.50 -13.88
CA ASN A 1035 9.35 20.62 -13.59
C ASN A 1035 10.06 20.45 -12.25
N PRO A 1036 11.34 20.85 -12.09
CA PRO A 1036 11.92 20.99 -10.76
C PRO A 1036 11.10 22.00 -9.94
N TYR A 1037 10.63 21.60 -8.77
CA TYR A 1037 9.86 22.46 -7.87
C TYR A 1037 10.79 23.13 -6.85
N ILE A 1038 10.67 24.45 -6.69
CA ILE A 1038 11.45 25.24 -5.75
C ILE A 1038 10.46 25.94 -4.82
N THR A 1039 10.46 25.55 -3.55
CA THR A 1039 9.66 26.21 -2.50
C THR A 1039 10.56 26.96 -1.51
N ASP A 1040 10.02 28.06 -0.96
CA ASP A 1040 10.58 28.82 0.16
C ASP A 1040 10.12 28.26 1.52
N ASP A 1041 9.18 27.31 1.51
CA ASP A 1041 8.79 26.52 2.66
C ASP A 1041 9.99 25.76 3.19
N GLN A 1042 10.19 25.84 4.51
CA GLN A 1042 11.25 25.12 5.20
C GLN A 1042 10.85 23.67 5.48
N ASP A 1043 9.55 23.37 5.42
CA ASP A 1043 8.91 22.14 5.86
C ASP A 1043 7.90 21.53 4.84
N PRO A 1044 8.14 21.59 3.51
CA PRO A 1044 7.20 21.07 2.52
C PRO A 1044 7.12 19.54 2.62
N ALA A 1045 5.97 19.03 3.08
CA ALA A 1045 5.65 17.63 3.42
C ALA A 1045 6.32 17.08 4.71
N ILE A 1046 5.62 17.23 5.85
CA ILE A 1046 5.96 16.54 7.10
C ILE A 1046 4.81 15.65 7.57
N THR A 1047 4.85 14.40 7.13
CA THR A 1047 4.91 13.34 8.15
C THR A 1047 6.33 12.84 8.08
N ASP A 1048 6.98 12.66 9.23
CA ASP A 1048 8.09 11.72 9.38
C ASP A 1048 9.53 12.19 9.69
N PHE A 1049 9.75 13.24 10.50
CA PHE A 1049 11.09 13.67 10.98
C PHE A 1049 11.11 13.84 12.55
N PRO A 1050 12.25 13.77 13.30
CA PRO A 1050 12.44 14.14 14.74
C PRO A 1050 11.92 15.49 15.28
N GLU A 1051 11.69 15.57 16.60
CA GLU A 1051 11.13 16.73 17.34
C GLU A 1051 11.82 18.09 17.10
N GLU A 1052 13.07 18.09 16.66
CA GLU A 1052 13.89 19.30 16.47
C GLU A 1052 13.61 20.06 15.15
N MET A 1053 12.94 19.41 14.19
CA MET A 1053 12.36 20.07 13.01
C MET A 1053 11.01 20.73 13.35
N TYR A 1054 10.33 20.28 14.40
CA TYR A 1054 9.03 20.81 14.77
C TYR A 1054 9.22 22.18 15.43
N ARG A 1055 8.46 23.17 14.96
CA ARG A 1055 8.48 24.49 15.60
C ARG A 1055 7.87 24.38 17.00
N GLN A 1056 8.67 24.64 18.04
CA GLN A 1056 8.25 24.48 19.43
C GLN A 1056 7.71 25.78 20.06
N PHE A 1057 6.66 25.68 20.87
CA PHE A 1057 6.08 26.80 21.62
C PHE A 1057 5.80 26.41 23.07
N THR A 1058 6.01 27.35 23.99
CA THR A 1058 5.77 27.16 25.43
C THR A 1058 4.83 28.22 25.97
N PRO A 1059 3.56 27.90 26.32
CA PRO A 1059 2.65 28.84 26.98
C PRO A 1059 3.09 29.15 28.42
N PRO A 1060 2.69 30.29 29.03
CA PRO A 1060 1.75 31.31 28.53
C PRO A 1060 2.39 32.38 27.65
N PHE A 1061 1.70 32.81 26.60
CA PHE A 1061 2.15 33.87 25.69
C PHE A 1061 1.90 35.28 26.27
N ASP A 1062 2.87 36.19 26.09
CA ASP A 1062 2.54 37.61 25.97
C ASP A 1062 1.75 37.82 24.67
N TYR A 1063 0.90 38.85 24.59
CA TYR A 1063 -0.12 39.11 23.54
C TYR A 1063 0.36 39.07 22.06
N GLU A 1064 1.65 38.80 21.81
CA GLU A 1064 2.33 38.72 20.51
C GLU A 1064 2.85 37.32 20.13
N GLY A 1065 2.78 36.28 20.98
CA GLY A 1065 3.19 34.93 20.60
C GLY A 1065 2.28 34.34 19.51
N ARG A 1066 2.82 34.10 18.31
CA ARG A 1066 2.13 33.43 17.21
C ARG A 1066 3.09 32.46 16.52
N ALA A 1067 2.59 31.31 16.09
CA ALA A 1067 3.29 30.46 15.12
C ALA A 1067 2.87 30.89 13.71
N GLU A 1068 3.83 31.01 12.79
CA GLU A 1068 3.59 31.24 11.36
C GLU A 1068 3.88 29.93 10.63
N GLY A 1069 3.08 29.60 9.61
CA GLY A 1069 3.20 28.41 8.76
C GLY A 1069 2.62 28.68 7.37
N SER A 1070 3.01 27.86 6.40
CA SER A 1070 2.60 27.96 4.99
C SER A 1070 2.22 26.57 4.50
N LEU A 1071 1.04 26.44 3.88
CA LEU A 1071 0.63 25.21 3.21
C LEU A 1071 0.67 25.49 1.71
N ASP A 1072 1.75 25.03 1.08
CA ASP A 1072 2.13 25.42 -0.27
C ASP A 1072 1.57 24.46 -1.33
N TYR A 1073 1.28 23.20 -0.98
CA TYR A 1073 0.69 22.24 -1.94
C TYR A 1073 -0.22 21.15 -1.32
N GLU A 1074 -0.87 20.34 -2.17
CA GLU A 1074 -1.83 19.31 -1.75
C GLU A 1074 -1.08 18.18 -1.04
N ASP A 1075 -1.56 17.77 0.13
CA ASP A 1075 -0.85 16.90 1.09
C ASP A 1075 0.30 17.57 1.88
N ASP A 1076 0.47 18.90 1.78
CA ASP A 1076 1.40 19.62 2.67
C ASP A 1076 0.86 19.64 4.11
N VAL A 1077 1.72 19.25 5.05
CA VAL A 1077 1.40 19.09 6.47
C VAL A 1077 2.47 19.79 7.29
N ASP A 1078 2.04 20.83 8.01
CA ASP A 1078 2.87 21.61 8.93
C ASP A 1078 2.72 21.06 10.35
N CYS A 1079 3.84 20.75 11.02
CA CYS A 1079 3.84 20.20 12.38
C CYS A 1079 4.48 21.13 13.42
N PHE A 1080 3.86 21.25 14.60
CA PHE A 1080 4.31 22.11 15.71
C PHE A 1080 4.36 21.34 17.03
N ILE A 1081 5.26 21.73 17.94
CA ILE A 1081 5.31 21.21 19.32
C ILE A 1081 4.80 22.26 20.29
N LEU A 1082 3.95 21.84 21.23
CA LEU A 1082 3.39 22.65 22.30
C LEU A 1082 3.83 22.09 23.67
N ASN A 1083 4.76 22.78 24.32
CA ASN A 1083 5.24 22.46 25.66
C ASN A 1083 4.42 23.21 26.73
N VAL A 1084 3.43 22.54 27.32
CA VAL A 1084 2.57 23.10 28.35
C VAL A 1084 3.28 23.02 29.71
N THR A 1085 3.72 24.17 30.23
CA THR A 1085 4.43 24.25 31.53
C THR A 1085 3.50 24.56 32.70
N THR A 1086 2.22 24.85 32.45
CA THR A 1086 1.23 25.13 33.49
C THR A 1086 -0.11 24.53 33.11
N PRO A 1087 -0.70 23.61 33.90
CA PRO A 1087 -2.03 23.07 33.61
C PRO A 1087 -3.07 24.19 33.52
N GLY A 1088 -3.94 24.15 32.51
CA GLY A 1088 -4.89 25.23 32.29
C GLY A 1088 -5.79 25.01 31.08
N ASN A 1089 -6.69 25.97 30.89
CA ASN A 1089 -7.63 25.99 29.77
C ASN A 1089 -7.04 26.89 28.67
N TYR A 1090 -6.52 26.27 27.62
CA TYR A 1090 -5.83 26.92 26.50
C TYR A 1090 -6.77 27.12 25.33
N LYS A 1091 -6.73 28.30 24.71
CA LYS A 1091 -7.56 28.60 23.54
C LYS A 1091 -6.76 28.42 22.27
N PHE A 1092 -7.21 27.57 21.37
CA PHE A 1092 -6.63 27.45 20.03
C PHE A 1092 -7.27 28.49 19.10
N SER A 1093 -6.46 29.32 18.42
CA SER A 1093 -6.97 30.23 17.38
C SER A 1093 -6.09 30.25 16.14
N VAL A 1094 -6.71 30.22 14.96
CA VAL A 1094 -6.04 30.41 13.65
C VAL A 1094 -6.76 31.48 12.83
N VAL A 1095 -6.01 32.24 12.03
CA VAL A 1095 -6.53 33.41 11.29
C VAL A 1095 -7.46 32.99 10.12
N ASP A 1096 -7.20 31.87 9.44
CA ASP A 1096 -7.98 31.35 8.30
C ASP A 1096 -8.65 29.99 8.59
N SER A 1097 -9.44 29.93 9.66
CA SER A 1097 -9.97 28.67 10.19
C SER A 1097 -11.00 27.92 9.36
N THR A 1098 -11.54 28.51 8.30
CA THR A 1098 -12.50 27.82 7.44
C THR A 1098 -11.84 26.89 6.44
N LYS A 1099 -10.50 26.93 6.35
CA LYS A 1099 -9.71 26.22 5.34
C LYS A 1099 -8.65 25.27 5.92
N ILE A 1100 -8.46 25.29 7.23
CA ILE A 1100 -7.37 24.59 7.91
C ILE A 1100 -7.98 23.59 8.89
N ILE A 1101 -7.42 22.39 8.92
CA ILE A 1101 -7.68 21.38 9.94
C ILE A 1101 -6.43 21.26 10.79
N ALA A 1102 -6.62 21.15 12.11
CA ALA A 1102 -5.53 20.91 13.04
C ALA A 1102 -5.87 19.82 14.05
N TYR A 1103 -4.89 19.01 14.40
CA TYR A 1103 -4.99 17.95 15.41
C TYR A 1103 -3.96 18.18 16.49
N LEU A 1104 -4.36 18.04 17.74
CA LEU A 1104 -3.47 18.03 18.90
C LEU A 1104 -3.26 16.58 19.33
N TYR A 1105 -2.02 16.12 19.38
CA TYR A 1105 -1.63 14.84 19.94
C TYR A 1105 -1.01 15.06 21.32
N ASP A 1106 -1.41 14.27 22.30
CA ASP A 1106 -0.73 14.23 23.59
C ASP A 1106 0.46 13.26 23.55
N SER A 1107 1.22 13.20 24.66
CA SER A 1107 2.37 12.30 24.80
C SER A 1107 2.01 10.80 24.78
N GLU A 1108 0.72 10.45 24.76
CA GLU A 1108 0.20 9.09 24.65
C GLU A 1108 -0.34 8.80 23.23
N GLY A 1109 -0.15 9.72 22.28
CA GLY A 1109 -0.59 9.60 20.89
C GLY A 1109 -2.08 9.82 20.66
N ASN A 1110 -2.85 10.22 21.69
CA ASN A 1110 -4.28 10.46 21.53
C ASN A 1110 -4.50 11.75 20.75
N SER A 1111 -5.18 11.64 19.60
CA SER A 1111 -5.49 12.79 18.77
C SER A 1111 -6.78 13.48 19.21
N THR A 1112 -6.72 14.81 19.31
CA THR A 1112 -7.87 15.68 19.56
C THR A 1112 -7.95 16.72 18.45
N ARG A 1113 -9.03 16.68 17.68
CA ARG A 1113 -9.27 17.72 16.67
C ARG A 1113 -9.43 19.10 17.30
N LEU A 1114 -8.64 20.05 16.84
CA LEU A 1114 -8.67 21.43 17.27
C LEU A 1114 -9.67 22.25 16.44
N PHE A 1115 -10.52 23.01 17.12
CA PHE A 1115 -11.51 23.89 16.54
C PHE A 1115 -11.14 25.34 16.83
N ASN A 1116 -11.14 26.19 15.80
CA ASN A 1116 -10.78 27.59 15.96
C ASN A 1116 -11.69 28.28 16.98
N GLY A 1117 -11.08 28.94 17.96
CA GLY A 1117 -11.76 29.68 19.02
C GLY A 1117 -12.17 28.84 20.22
N TYR A 1118 -11.97 27.52 20.19
CA TYR A 1118 -12.33 26.61 21.28
C TYR A 1118 -11.23 26.55 22.34
N HIS A 1119 -11.62 26.12 23.54
CA HIS A 1119 -10.69 25.95 24.65
C HIS A 1119 -10.52 24.48 25.00
N TYR A 1120 -9.29 24.11 25.32
CA TYR A 1120 -8.83 22.76 25.61
C TYR A 1120 -8.16 22.76 26.98
N ASP A 1121 -8.57 21.84 27.85
CA ASP A 1121 -7.95 21.66 29.15
C ASP A 1121 -6.69 20.81 28.97
N LEU A 1122 -5.52 21.43 29.10
CA LEU A 1122 -4.23 20.76 28.97
C LEU A 1122 -3.56 20.66 30.34
N VAL A 1123 -2.89 19.54 30.57
CA VAL A 1123 -2.04 19.32 31.74
C VAL A 1123 -0.60 19.67 31.39
N GLU A 1124 0.31 19.59 32.37
CA GLU A 1124 1.73 19.83 32.13
C GLU A 1124 2.28 18.69 31.27
N GLY A 1125 2.90 19.01 30.13
CA GLY A 1125 3.36 18.00 29.16
C GLY A 1125 3.67 18.57 27.77
N ILE A 1126 4.23 17.72 26.91
CA ILE A 1126 4.51 18.01 25.50
C ILE A 1126 3.33 17.50 24.67
N TYR A 1127 2.89 18.33 23.73
CA TYR A 1127 1.84 18.02 22.77
C TYR A 1127 2.32 18.34 21.36
N TYR A 1128 1.76 17.70 20.35
CA TYR A 1128 2.06 17.95 18.94
C TYR A 1128 0.83 18.52 18.24
N ILE A 1129 1.00 19.50 17.38
CA ILE A 1129 -0.06 20.04 16.55
C ILE A 1129 0.27 19.80 15.10
N GLU A 1130 -0.52 18.99 14.41
CA GLU A 1130 -0.47 18.86 12.96
C GLU A 1130 -1.48 19.81 12.34
N VAL A 1131 -1.09 20.45 11.24
CA VAL A 1131 -1.89 21.41 10.49
C VAL A 1131 -1.85 21.08 9.01
N TYR A 1132 -3.01 20.96 8.39
CA TYR A 1132 -3.10 20.71 6.95
C TYR A 1132 -4.35 21.35 6.36
N SER A 1133 -4.41 21.43 5.03
CA SER A 1133 -5.49 22.11 4.30
C SER A 1133 -6.75 21.23 4.24
N GLN A 1134 -7.92 21.85 4.33
CA GLN A 1134 -9.21 21.19 4.13
C GLN A 1134 -9.60 21.09 2.63
N TYR A 1135 -8.92 21.85 1.75
CA TYR A 1135 -9.26 21.97 0.33
C TYR A 1135 -8.00 21.89 -0.55
N SER A 1136 -8.18 21.48 -1.80
CA SER A 1136 -7.14 21.29 -2.81
C SER A 1136 -6.65 22.58 -3.51
N ASP A 1137 -7.22 23.75 -3.23
CA ASP A 1137 -6.75 25.05 -3.78
C ASP A 1137 -5.75 25.70 -2.80
N LEU A 1138 -4.49 25.94 -3.19
CA LEU A 1138 -3.34 26.18 -2.27
C LEU A 1138 -2.66 27.58 -2.38
N ASP A 1139 -1.66 27.83 -1.51
CA ASP A 1139 -1.06 29.10 -1.01
C ASP A 1139 -1.73 29.69 0.25
N TYR A 1140 -1.59 29.01 1.41
CA TYR A 1140 -2.11 29.52 2.68
C TYR A 1140 -1.02 29.84 3.71
N PHE A 1141 -0.81 31.13 3.95
CA PHE A 1141 -0.13 31.59 5.16
C PHE A 1141 -1.08 31.63 6.34
N PHE A 1142 -0.75 30.97 7.43
CA PHE A 1142 -1.55 30.98 8.65
C PHE A 1142 -0.78 31.43 9.89
N TYR A 1143 -1.54 31.98 10.84
CA TYR A 1143 -1.03 32.36 12.16
C TYR A 1143 -1.79 31.60 13.24
N MET A 1144 -1.10 30.82 14.06
CA MET A 1144 -1.65 30.10 15.20
C MET A 1144 -1.41 30.88 16.51
N ARG A 1145 -2.41 30.94 17.40
CA ARG A 1145 -2.39 31.65 18.69
C ARG A 1145 -2.99 30.86 19.82
#